data_AF-A0A6B2XIA8-F1
#
_entry.id   AF-A0A6B2XIA8-F1
#
_cell.length_a   1.000
_cell.length_b   1.000
_cell.length_c   1.000
_cell.angle_alpha   90.00
_cell.angle_beta   90.00
_cell.angle_gamma   90.00
#
_symmetry.space_group_name_H-M   'P 1'
#
loop_
_entity.id
_entity.type
_entity.pdbx_description
1 polymer ?
#
loop_
_entity_poly.entity_id
_entity_poly.type
_entity_poly.pdbx_seq_one_letter_code
_entity_poly.pdbx_strand_id
1 'polypeptide(L)'
;ADRSSSSLAWVSALHAAAGSAETLANEEEERSAALQEVGESAHRDSTSAATEAQRARSEVGHLRQRLNEVEQETAEAVRAGWLDDSAPDADPARAALAASDAEKTAVAAWDTAREASHRATEHAREAASVESRAELTAARAEDAATAAARSYEAERRLAEGLAGEERLAELLSLTGTRQGVPKPRHDSAASDTTAEGALTPEDLDRFADELRELLDDTVSAAERQLFELRTAAADDSRILGALGDGGLLPPGPDVLATVEFLGEQSIPALPGWRYLAQAVDPADHARVLAARPELVDGVIITDPDTHARAREALNDAALLPRSAVAVGTAAALLAPTPAPDAAGGDVFLVPPNPAMHDEHAADEERQTLRARATERDEEIRSLAARLGKDRELSARLASWRTGCPSGRLVELAEAARDTRAFAEESEAELAEARTVRAEADETAAEATQLRDERQEAAQKARRAADALAGLAFRLRERAGWQVKVRELADEATESEARAQSCLERARAADEDRRGAQRAADDARRTARALRAERAEIAGAPDDVPEDDSDTPKSSLPALREAYRAASQVYEKVGVGADLRAEQARAESDESGALTELDRLSNKVRTRAEQLLQSPDGSDGPSRQAAAARAEELVQLLETRMSTASEQLGRLRGEAERHAPEDGEAHTALSEELEPRDAEHAQALLRTATAELASRTEALTQAREAHTELLDSHRAAEDAAGGFDEIAAMLRDLLREHVSDEEQEEQEAYPGSPEEARQAAAEARRSLRGCAADLSAAESAVREASDVLVRHANATRYEQVRTPARQQIRELPASALPEHAQKWADAFAPRLRVLTDELAQLERNRDSIVDRLRGLVESALATLRSAQRLSRLPEGLGEWSGQEFLRIRFEEPDQATLTERLGEVVDEATRAAVKKNSDLRRDGMSLLLRGVAAALQPKGVAVEILKPDAVLRAERVPVGQMGDVFSGGQLLTAAIALYCTMAALRSNDRGRDKHRHAGTLFLDNPIGRANATYLLELQRAVSDALGVQLLYTTGLFDTTALAEFPLVIRLRNDADLRAGLKYISVEEHLRPGLPQQAPAGEGEAVRSEITATRMFKRPAPTGS
;
A
#
# COMPACT_ATOMS: atom_id res chain seq x y z
N ALA A 1 80.04 132.98 13.94
CA ALA A 1 81.05 132.06 13.40
C ALA A 1 81.02 130.74 14.18
N ASP A 2 81.08 130.78 15.50
CA ASP A 2 81.09 129.54 16.32
C ASP A 2 79.80 128.70 16.22
N ARG A 3 78.63 129.34 16.07
CA ARG A 3 77.36 128.62 15.86
C ARG A 3 77.35 127.79 14.56
N SER A 4 77.92 128.31 13.47
CA SER A 4 77.92 127.64 12.17
C SER A 4 78.95 126.50 12.09
N SER A 5 80.10 126.62 12.75
CA SER A 5 81.07 125.53 12.82
C SER A 5 80.57 124.38 13.70
N SER A 6 79.98 124.70 14.87
CA SER A 6 79.41 123.68 15.76
C SER A 6 78.18 123.00 15.16
N SER A 7 77.37 123.71 14.36
CA SER A 7 76.25 123.08 13.64
C SER A 7 76.71 122.12 12.56
N LEU A 8 77.76 122.47 11.78
CA LEU A 8 78.31 121.59 10.75
C LEU A 8 78.93 120.32 11.36
N ALA A 9 79.71 120.46 12.44
CA ALA A 9 80.27 119.31 13.16
C ALA A 9 79.18 118.40 13.75
N TRP A 10 78.11 118.99 14.30
CA TRP A 10 76.98 118.23 14.86
C TRP A 10 76.15 117.54 13.78
N VAL A 11 75.86 118.19 12.66
CA VAL A 11 75.12 117.58 11.52
C VAL A 11 75.91 116.43 10.90
N SER A 12 77.23 116.58 10.74
CA SER A 12 78.10 115.51 10.24
C SER A 12 78.13 114.31 11.20
N ALA A 13 78.26 114.56 12.51
CA ALA A 13 78.20 113.50 13.51
C ALA A 13 76.82 112.81 13.59
N LEU A 14 75.71 113.55 13.44
CA LEU A 14 74.36 112.97 13.39
C LEU A 14 74.18 112.10 12.15
N HIS A 15 74.74 112.50 11.00
CA HIS A 15 74.69 111.71 9.78
C HIS A 15 75.50 110.42 9.89
N ALA A 16 76.74 110.50 10.40
CA ALA A 16 77.59 109.33 10.61
C ALA A 16 77.00 108.35 11.63
N ALA A 17 76.39 108.84 12.72
CA ALA A 17 75.76 107.99 13.72
C ALA A 17 74.44 107.37 13.22
N ALA A 18 73.64 108.10 12.43
CA ALA A 18 72.46 107.54 11.78
C ALA A 18 72.83 106.44 10.78
N GLY A 19 73.91 106.63 10.01
CA GLY A 19 74.46 105.58 9.13
C GLY A 19 75.02 104.38 9.89
N SER A 20 75.66 104.62 11.05
CA SER A 20 76.14 103.54 11.94
C SER A 20 74.99 102.75 12.58
N ALA A 21 73.88 103.42 12.93
CA ALA A 21 72.67 102.76 13.44
C ALA A 21 71.95 101.95 12.35
N GLU A 22 71.97 102.41 11.10
CA GLU A 22 71.39 101.66 9.97
C GLU A 22 72.22 100.46 9.56
N THR A 23 73.54 100.58 9.55
CA THR A 23 74.42 99.44 9.30
C THR A 23 74.22 98.36 10.36
N LEU A 24 74.17 98.72 11.65
CA LEU A 24 73.82 97.80 12.73
C LEU A 24 72.42 97.18 12.56
N ALA A 25 71.43 97.97 12.14
CA ALA A 25 70.08 97.45 11.89
C ALA A 25 70.07 96.43 10.75
N ASN A 26 70.79 96.70 9.66
CA ASN A 26 70.89 95.79 8.52
C ASN A 26 71.64 94.51 8.88
N GLU A 27 72.73 94.59 9.65
CA GLU A 27 73.48 93.43 10.15
C GLU A 27 72.60 92.51 11.02
N GLU A 28 71.80 93.08 11.93
CA GLU A 28 70.89 92.30 12.78
C GLU A 28 69.67 91.76 11.99
N GLU A 29 69.22 92.43 10.92
CA GLU A 29 68.22 91.87 10.00
C GLU A 29 68.76 90.71 9.17
N GLU A 30 69.98 90.82 8.64
CA GLU A 30 70.66 89.72 7.95
C GLU A 30 70.83 88.51 8.89
N ARG A 31 71.18 88.77 10.16
CA ARG A 31 71.26 87.74 11.20
C ARG A 31 69.89 87.13 11.52
N SER A 32 68.83 87.94 11.62
CA SER A 32 67.45 87.47 11.79
C SER A 32 67.02 86.59 10.63
N ALA A 33 67.29 86.98 9.38
CA ALA A 33 67.00 86.19 8.19
C ALA A 33 67.77 84.85 8.17
N ALA A 34 69.07 84.86 8.49
CA ALA A 34 69.86 83.63 8.58
C ALA A 34 69.34 82.68 9.68
N LEU A 35 68.93 83.21 10.84
CA LEU A 35 68.34 82.41 11.91
C LEU A 35 66.94 81.89 11.55
N GLN A 36 66.18 82.63 10.76
CA GLN A 36 64.90 82.17 10.20
C GLN A 36 65.11 80.96 9.27
N GLU A 37 66.09 81.01 8.36
CA GLU A 37 66.43 79.88 7.49
C GLU A 37 66.89 78.65 8.28
N VAL A 38 67.68 78.84 9.35
CA VAL A 38 68.09 77.75 10.25
C VAL A 38 66.89 77.16 11.02
N GLY A 39 65.97 78.01 11.49
CA GLY A 39 64.74 77.56 12.16
C GLY A 39 63.80 76.79 11.23
N GLU A 40 63.57 77.31 10.02
CA GLU A 40 62.71 76.69 9.01
C GLU A 40 63.30 75.37 8.46
N SER A 41 64.62 75.28 8.28
CA SER A 41 65.28 74.02 7.92
C SER A 41 65.19 73.00 9.04
N ALA A 42 65.53 73.36 10.29
CA ALA A 42 65.42 72.46 11.44
C ALA A 42 63.97 72.00 11.70
N HIS A 43 62.97 72.86 11.46
CA HIS A 43 61.56 72.48 11.58
C HIS A 43 61.11 71.53 10.44
N ARG A 44 61.58 71.75 9.20
CA ARG A 44 61.37 70.81 8.10
C ARG A 44 62.02 69.45 8.37
N ASP A 45 63.25 69.44 8.88
CA ASP A 45 63.95 68.21 9.24
C ASP A 45 63.24 67.45 10.39
N SER A 46 62.73 68.18 11.39
CA SER A 46 61.93 67.61 12.49
C SER A 46 60.64 66.97 11.99
N THR A 47 59.92 67.64 11.09
CA THR A 47 58.69 67.12 10.49
C THR A 47 58.95 65.92 9.59
N SER A 48 60.03 65.91 8.80
CA SER A 48 60.45 64.73 8.03
C SER A 48 60.74 63.54 8.94
N ALA A 49 61.60 63.71 9.95
CA ALA A 49 61.96 62.66 10.90
C ALA A 49 60.75 62.14 11.71
N ALA A 50 59.81 63.03 12.07
CA ALA A 50 58.56 62.62 12.72
C ALA A 50 57.64 61.82 11.79
N THR A 51 57.58 62.16 10.51
CA THR A 51 56.81 61.37 9.53
C THR A 51 57.45 60.01 9.24
N GLU A 52 58.77 59.92 9.22
CA GLU A 52 59.52 58.67 9.09
C GLU A 52 59.26 57.75 10.29
N ALA A 53 59.34 58.28 11.51
CA ALA A 53 58.98 57.54 12.72
C ALA A 53 57.54 57.03 12.70
N GLN A 54 56.58 57.86 12.30
CA GLN A 54 55.17 57.46 12.23
C GLN A 54 54.91 56.39 11.18
N ARG A 55 55.60 56.43 10.03
CA ARG A 55 55.54 55.39 8.99
C ARG A 55 56.09 54.08 9.52
N ALA A 56 57.30 54.10 10.10
CA ALA A 56 57.93 52.91 10.67
C ALA A 56 57.07 52.26 11.78
N ARG A 57 56.47 53.05 12.68
CA ARG A 57 55.51 52.55 13.69
C ARG A 57 54.27 51.91 13.09
N SER A 58 53.71 52.51 12.05
CA SER A 58 52.51 51.99 11.38
C SER A 58 52.79 50.66 10.69
N GLU A 59 53.95 50.56 10.03
CA GLU A 59 54.42 49.31 9.41
C GLU A 59 54.73 48.22 10.45
N VAL A 60 55.36 48.58 11.58
CA VAL A 60 55.56 47.69 12.73
C VAL A 60 54.22 47.18 13.26
N GLY A 61 53.22 48.06 13.43
CA GLY A 61 51.89 47.68 13.88
C GLY A 61 51.22 46.67 12.95
N HIS A 62 51.30 46.89 11.64
CA HIS A 62 50.75 45.98 10.64
C HIS A 62 51.51 44.65 10.57
N LEU A 63 52.84 44.64 10.67
CA LEU A 63 53.63 43.41 10.71
C LEU A 63 53.37 42.60 12.00
N ARG A 64 53.20 43.27 13.16
CA ARG A 64 52.81 42.61 14.41
C ARG A 64 51.43 41.97 14.32
N GLN A 65 50.47 42.63 13.67
CA GLN A 65 49.15 42.05 13.42
C GLN A 65 49.27 40.76 12.58
N ARG A 66 50.05 40.78 11.49
CA ARG A 66 50.29 39.59 10.66
C ARG A 66 51.00 38.47 11.41
N LEU A 67 51.95 38.80 12.30
CA LEU A 67 52.62 37.81 13.15
C LEU A 67 51.62 37.13 14.11
N ASN A 68 50.73 37.91 14.73
CA ASN A 68 49.68 37.37 15.59
C ASN A 68 48.68 36.50 14.82
N GLU A 69 48.30 36.88 13.60
CA GLU A 69 47.42 36.08 12.73
C GLU A 69 48.06 34.72 12.40
N VAL A 70 49.36 34.70 12.07
CA VAL A 70 50.09 33.44 11.83
C VAL A 70 50.20 32.59 13.09
N GLU A 71 50.41 33.20 14.26
CA GLU A 71 50.46 32.47 15.54
C GLU A 71 49.10 31.84 15.90
N GLN A 72 48.00 32.56 15.68
CA GLN A 72 46.64 32.04 15.87
C GLN A 72 46.36 30.84 14.95
N GLU A 73 46.71 30.95 13.67
CA GLU A 73 46.52 29.86 12.70
C GLU A 73 47.43 28.66 12.98
N THR A 74 48.65 28.85 13.49
CA THR A 74 49.47 27.73 13.97
C THR A 74 48.82 27.02 15.13
N ALA A 75 48.27 27.75 16.10
CA ALA A 75 47.57 27.17 17.24
C ALA A 75 46.25 26.49 16.82
N GLU A 76 45.59 26.95 15.77
CA GLU A 76 44.43 26.28 15.16
C GLU A 76 44.83 25.00 14.43
N ALA A 77 45.93 24.99 13.69
CA ALA A 77 46.46 23.81 13.02
C ALA A 77 46.91 22.72 14.01
N VAL A 78 47.49 23.10 15.15
CA VAL A 78 47.82 22.20 16.27
C VAL A 78 46.54 21.67 16.94
N ARG A 79 45.58 22.54 17.26
CA ARG A 79 44.28 22.11 17.84
C ARG A 79 43.49 21.19 16.91
N ALA A 80 43.59 21.37 15.60
CA ALA A 80 42.99 20.49 14.60
C ALA A 80 43.74 19.16 14.41
N GLY A 81 44.89 18.97 15.07
CA GLY A 81 45.72 17.78 14.96
C GLY A 81 46.46 17.65 13.63
N TRP A 82 46.60 18.74 12.86
CA TRP A 82 47.31 18.75 11.58
C TRP A 82 48.82 18.94 11.74
N LEU A 83 49.24 19.52 12.86
CA LEU A 83 50.62 19.64 13.29
C LEU A 83 50.76 18.98 14.67
N ASP A 84 51.88 18.30 14.87
CA ASP A 84 52.21 17.67 16.13
C ASP A 84 53.03 18.65 16.98
N ASP A 85 52.50 19.00 18.15
CA ASP A 85 53.13 19.94 19.10
C ASP A 85 54.32 19.30 19.84
N SER A 86 54.46 17.96 19.74
CA SER A 86 55.45 17.21 20.49
C SER A 86 56.86 17.18 19.87
N ALA A 87 57.04 17.75 18.66
CA ALA A 87 58.34 17.81 17.97
C ALA A 87 58.77 19.26 17.65
N PRO A 88 59.84 19.78 18.29
CA PRO A 88 60.31 21.16 18.07
C PRO A 88 60.89 21.42 16.66
N ASP A 89 61.00 20.39 15.82
CA ASP A 89 61.48 20.41 14.42
C ASP A 89 60.37 20.09 13.40
N ALA A 90 59.10 20.18 13.76
CA ALA A 90 57.99 19.97 12.82
C ALA A 90 57.95 21.06 11.74
N ASP A 91 58.79 20.92 10.71
CA ASP A 91 58.80 21.80 9.55
C ASP A 91 57.41 21.79 8.90
N PRO A 92 56.65 22.89 9.00
CA PRO A 92 55.30 22.98 8.45
C PRO A 92 55.30 22.76 6.94
N ALA A 93 56.41 23.04 6.24
CA ALA A 93 56.55 22.74 4.82
C ALA A 93 56.64 21.24 4.54
N ARG A 94 57.28 20.47 5.43
CA ARG A 94 57.30 19.00 5.34
C ARG A 94 55.93 18.41 5.67
N ALA A 95 55.24 18.96 6.66
CA ALA A 95 53.85 18.59 6.98
C ALA A 95 52.90 18.92 5.81
N ALA A 96 53.05 20.07 5.15
CA ALA A 96 52.27 20.44 3.97
C ALA A 96 52.53 19.51 2.77
N LEU A 97 53.78 19.09 2.54
CA LEU A 97 54.11 18.11 1.50
C LEU A 97 53.50 16.73 1.81
N ALA A 98 53.63 16.28 3.06
CA ALA A 98 53.02 15.02 3.50
C ALA A 98 51.48 15.06 3.39
N ALA A 99 50.85 16.19 3.73
CA ALA A 99 49.41 16.38 3.59
C ALA A 99 48.97 16.43 2.11
N SER A 100 49.75 17.05 1.23
CA SER A 100 49.48 17.07 -0.22
C SER A 100 49.61 15.67 -0.84
N ASP A 101 50.59 14.86 -0.41
CA ASP A 101 50.71 13.48 -0.87
C ASP A 101 49.61 12.60 -0.28
N ALA A 102 49.22 12.81 0.98
CA ALA A 102 48.05 12.17 1.58
C ALA A 102 46.74 12.54 0.84
N GLU A 103 46.57 13.79 0.41
CA GLU A 103 45.44 14.21 -0.42
C GLU A 103 45.42 13.44 -1.75
N LYS A 104 46.55 13.40 -2.49
CA LYS A 104 46.61 12.68 -3.78
C LYS A 104 46.27 11.20 -3.61
N THR A 105 46.78 10.56 -2.57
CA THR A 105 46.49 9.14 -2.29
C THR A 105 45.02 8.93 -1.90
N ALA A 106 44.44 9.82 -1.09
CA ALA A 106 43.03 9.75 -0.68
C ALA A 106 42.09 10.01 -1.87
N VAL A 107 42.40 10.96 -2.76
CA VAL A 107 41.64 11.23 -3.98
C VAL A 107 41.69 10.04 -4.94
N ALA A 108 42.87 9.44 -5.17
CA ALA A 108 42.98 8.24 -5.99
C ALA A 108 42.21 7.04 -5.40
N ALA A 109 42.22 6.89 -4.06
CA ALA A 109 41.43 5.89 -3.36
C ALA A 109 39.91 6.15 -3.47
N TRP A 110 39.48 7.41 -3.51
CA TRP A 110 38.10 7.78 -3.73
C TRP A 110 37.66 7.51 -5.18
N ASP A 111 38.47 7.86 -6.17
CA ASP A 111 38.14 7.60 -7.58
C ASP A 111 37.99 6.10 -7.86
N THR A 112 38.88 5.28 -7.31
CA THR A 112 38.79 3.81 -7.41
C THR A 112 37.55 3.25 -6.69
N ALA A 113 37.22 3.73 -5.48
CA ALA A 113 36.01 3.33 -4.76
C ALA A 113 34.73 3.79 -5.50
N ARG A 114 34.75 4.95 -6.14
CA ARG A 114 33.65 5.47 -6.96
C ARG A 114 33.39 4.60 -8.18
N GLU A 115 34.44 4.19 -8.91
CA GLU A 115 34.31 3.28 -10.04
C GLU A 115 33.84 1.88 -9.62
N ALA A 116 34.28 1.39 -8.46
CA ALA A 116 33.80 0.13 -7.89
C ALA A 116 32.30 0.20 -7.51
N SER A 117 31.87 1.27 -6.82
CA SER A 117 30.46 1.52 -6.48
C SER A 117 29.57 1.60 -7.72
N HIS A 118 30.02 2.30 -8.78
CA HIS A 118 29.27 2.36 -10.02
C HIS A 118 29.10 0.98 -10.67
N ARG A 119 30.17 0.18 -10.75
CA ARG A 119 30.10 -1.18 -11.32
C ARG A 119 29.21 -2.11 -10.50
N ALA A 120 29.32 -2.07 -9.17
CA ALA A 120 28.48 -2.88 -8.29
C ALA A 120 26.99 -2.50 -8.40
N THR A 121 26.69 -1.19 -8.50
CA THR A 121 25.30 -0.71 -8.69
C THR A 121 24.72 -1.15 -10.03
N GLU A 122 25.49 -1.12 -11.11
CA GLU A 122 25.04 -1.62 -12.41
C GLU A 122 24.81 -3.13 -12.38
N HIS A 123 25.69 -3.90 -11.73
CA HIS A 123 25.51 -5.34 -11.56
C HIS A 123 24.25 -5.68 -10.75
N ALA A 124 23.97 -4.94 -9.68
CA ALA A 124 22.74 -5.06 -8.90
C ALA A 124 21.48 -4.79 -9.75
N ARG A 125 21.52 -3.78 -10.63
CA ARG A 125 20.42 -3.49 -11.58
C ARG A 125 20.22 -4.61 -12.59
N GLU A 126 21.31 -5.16 -13.13
CA GLU A 126 21.24 -6.30 -14.04
C GLU A 126 20.64 -7.52 -13.34
N ALA A 127 21.11 -7.87 -12.13
CA ALA A 127 20.60 -8.97 -11.33
C ALA A 127 19.10 -8.80 -10.99
N ALA A 128 18.67 -7.59 -10.61
CA ALA A 128 17.25 -7.29 -10.37
C ALA A 128 16.40 -7.46 -11.64
N SER A 129 16.93 -7.12 -12.82
CA SER A 129 16.23 -7.33 -14.09
C SER A 129 16.08 -8.82 -14.45
N VAL A 130 17.09 -9.64 -14.10
CA VAL A 130 17.06 -11.09 -14.27
C VAL A 130 16.05 -11.72 -13.31
N GLU A 131 16.05 -11.33 -12.03
CA GLU A 131 15.06 -11.80 -11.06
C GLU A 131 13.63 -11.47 -11.51
N SER A 132 13.36 -10.24 -11.93
CA SER A 132 12.01 -9.86 -12.39
C SER A 132 11.54 -10.70 -13.59
N ARG A 133 12.46 -11.08 -14.49
CA ARG A 133 12.16 -11.98 -15.60
C ARG A 133 11.91 -13.41 -15.11
N ALA A 134 12.73 -13.92 -14.20
CA ALA A 134 12.59 -15.24 -13.60
C ALA A 134 11.30 -15.37 -12.77
N GLU A 135 10.88 -14.29 -12.10
CA GLU A 135 9.64 -14.23 -11.33
C GLU A 135 8.41 -14.35 -12.24
N LEU A 136 8.42 -13.64 -13.37
CA LEU A 136 7.36 -13.72 -14.37
C LEU A 136 7.30 -15.10 -15.05
N THR A 137 8.44 -15.76 -15.29
CA THR A 137 8.45 -17.12 -15.85
C THR A 137 7.96 -18.15 -14.83
N ALA A 138 8.43 -18.09 -13.58
CA ALA A 138 7.98 -18.97 -12.50
C ALA A 138 6.47 -18.84 -12.24
N ALA A 139 5.94 -17.61 -12.17
CA ALA A 139 4.50 -17.40 -11.97
C ALA A 139 3.66 -18.00 -13.12
N ARG A 140 4.10 -17.83 -14.37
CA ARG A 140 3.43 -18.42 -15.53
C ARG A 140 3.52 -19.95 -15.54
N ALA A 141 4.64 -20.51 -15.11
CA ALA A 141 4.85 -21.94 -15.02
C ALA A 141 3.95 -22.56 -13.94
N GLU A 142 3.83 -21.93 -12.77
CA GLU A 142 2.96 -22.39 -11.68
C GLU A 142 1.46 -22.32 -12.04
N ASP A 143 1.04 -21.25 -12.71
CA ASP A 143 -0.33 -21.13 -13.23
C ASP A 143 -0.64 -22.25 -14.24
N ALA A 144 0.31 -22.56 -15.13
CA ALA A 144 0.19 -23.64 -16.11
C ALA A 144 0.16 -25.02 -15.44
N ALA A 145 1.02 -25.27 -14.44
CA ALA A 145 1.05 -26.51 -13.66
C ALA A 145 -0.26 -26.71 -12.90
N THR A 146 -0.78 -25.66 -12.25
CA THR A 146 -2.06 -25.70 -11.53
C THR A 146 -3.23 -25.99 -12.47
N ALA A 147 -3.26 -25.38 -13.65
CA ALA A 147 -4.30 -25.63 -14.65
C ALA A 147 -4.25 -27.07 -15.19
N ALA A 148 -3.05 -27.58 -15.49
CA ALA A 148 -2.86 -28.96 -15.95
C ALA A 148 -3.23 -29.97 -14.85
N ALA A 149 -2.82 -29.75 -13.60
CA ALA A 149 -3.18 -30.59 -12.46
C ALA A 149 -4.70 -30.62 -12.21
N ARG A 150 -5.38 -29.47 -12.24
CA ARG A 150 -6.84 -29.41 -12.06
C ARG A 150 -7.60 -30.16 -13.15
N SER A 151 -7.15 -30.05 -14.40
CA SER A 151 -7.80 -30.77 -15.51
C SER A 151 -7.58 -32.28 -15.41
N TYR A 152 -6.39 -32.74 -15.04
CA TYR A 152 -6.12 -34.14 -14.75
C TYR A 152 -6.92 -34.67 -13.55
N GLU A 153 -6.92 -33.96 -12.42
CA GLU A 153 -7.65 -34.36 -11.20
C GLU A 153 -9.15 -34.45 -11.40
N ALA A 154 -9.75 -33.54 -12.18
CA ALA A 154 -11.17 -33.56 -12.48
C ALA A 154 -11.56 -34.86 -13.21
N GLU A 155 -10.82 -35.22 -14.26
CA GLU A 155 -11.06 -36.45 -15.02
C GLU A 155 -10.73 -37.71 -14.22
N ARG A 156 -9.64 -37.66 -13.42
CA ARG A 156 -9.25 -38.78 -12.55
C ARG A 156 -10.29 -39.06 -11.46
N ARG A 157 -10.86 -38.05 -10.81
CA ARG A 157 -11.92 -38.24 -9.80
C ARG A 157 -13.19 -38.86 -10.39
N LEU A 158 -13.54 -38.48 -11.62
CA LEU A 158 -14.67 -39.10 -12.34
C LEU A 158 -14.38 -40.57 -12.65
N ALA A 159 -13.16 -40.88 -13.08
CA ALA A 159 -12.70 -42.24 -13.31
C ALA A 159 -12.63 -43.06 -12.01
N GLU A 160 -12.14 -42.51 -10.90
CA GLU A 160 -12.13 -43.18 -9.57
C GLU A 160 -13.55 -43.50 -9.09
N GLY A 161 -14.50 -42.57 -9.26
CA GLY A 161 -15.90 -42.79 -8.89
C GLY A 161 -16.63 -43.83 -9.75
N LEU A 162 -16.16 -44.07 -10.98
CA LEU A 162 -16.64 -45.16 -11.83
C LEU A 162 -15.93 -46.48 -11.49
N ALA A 163 -14.62 -46.45 -11.33
CA ALA A 163 -13.80 -47.63 -11.04
C ALA A 163 -14.10 -48.27 -9.68
N GLY A 164 -14.63 -47.49 -8.72
CA GLY A 164 -15.14 -47.95 -7.44
C GLY A 164 -16.49 -48.70 -7.48
N GLU A 165 -17.16 -48.80 -8.63
CA GLU A 165 -18.40 -49.56 -8.77
C GLU A 165 -18.09 -51.07 -8.93
N GLU A 166 -18.37 -51.86 -7.89
CA GLU A 166 -18.12 -53.32 -7.83
C GLU A 166 -18.68 -54.08 -9.05
N ARG A 167 -19.78 -53.59 -9.62
CA ARG A 167 -20.44 -54.16 -10.79
C ARG A 167 -19.59 -54.14 -12.05
N LEU A 168 -18.75 -53.11 -12.25
CA LEU A 168 -17.85 -53.02 -13.41
C LEU A 168 -16.69 -54.02 -13.26
N ALA A 169 -16.21 -54.24 -12.04
CA ALA A 169 -15.20 -55.25 -11.74
C ALA A 169 -15.73 -56.69 -11.88
N GLU A 170 -17.02 -56.92 -11.55
CA GLU A 170 -17.71 -58.20 -11.77
C GLU A 170 -17.81 -58.58 -13.25
N LEU A 171 -18.10 -57.62 -14.14
CA LEU A 171 -18.25 -57.87 -15.58
C LEU A 171 -16.93 -58.28 -16.24
N LEU A 172 -15.81 -57.73 -15.76
CA LEU A 172 -14.47 -58.14 -16.18
C LEU A 172 -13.96 -59.39 -15.45
N SER A 173 -14.80 -60.03 -14.62
CA SER A 173 -14.49 -61.24 -13.86
C SER A 173 -13.26 -61.11 -12.93
N LEU A 174 -12.98 -59.89 -12.44
CA LEU A 174 -11.88 -59.62 -11.50
C LEU A 174 -12.24 -60.03 -10.06
N THR A 175 -13.53 -60.08 -9.73
CA THR A 175 -14.06 -60.64 -8.47
C THR A 175 -14.38 -62.13 -8.66
N GLY A 176 -13.34 -62.95 -8.58
CA GLY A 176 -13.45 -64.40 -8.79
C GLY A 176 -14.29 -65.11 -7.74
N THR A 177 -15.55 -65.43 -8.05
CA THR A 177 -16.21 -66.67 -7.61
C THR A 177 -17.14 -67.25 -8.69
N ARG A 178 -16.60 -68.05 -9.63
CA ARG A 178 -17.09 -69.41 -9.96
C ARG A 178 -16.32 -70.11 -11.08
N GLN A 179 -16.37 -71.44 -10.99
CA GLN A 179 -15.64 -72.49 -11.70
C GLN A 179 -15.75 -72.48 -13.24
N GLY A 180 -14.61 -72.68 -13.91
CA GLY A 180 -14.48 -73.59 -15.05
C GLY A 180 -14.30 -72.99 -16.45
N VAL A 181 -13.06 -72.94 -16.95
CA VAL A 181 -12.54 -73.47 -18.25
C VAL A 181 -11.17 -72.80 -18.56
N PRO A 182 -10.10 -73.55 -18.92
CA PRO A 182 -8.79 -72.97 -19.22
C PRO A 182 -8.66 -72.58 -20.71
N LYS A 183 -8.25 -71.34 -21.00
CA LYS A 183 -7.72 -70.90 -22.31
C LYS A 183 -6.55 -69.91 -22.16
N PRO A 184 -5.68 -69.78 -23.18
CA PRO A 184 -4.23 -69.65 -22.98
C PRO A 184 -3.74 -68.21 -22.78
N ARG A 185 -2.63 -68.11 -22.04
CA ARG A 185 -1.91 -66.91 -21.61
C ARG A 185 -1.32 -66.09 -22.78
N HIS A 186 -1.43 -64.78 -22.68
CA HIS A 186 -0.43 -63.84 -23.17
C HIS A 186 0.03 -62.96 -22.01
N ASP A 187 1.35 -62.98 -21.78
CA ASP A 187 2.06 -62.28 -20.73
C ASP A 187 2.18 -60.78 -21.05
N SER A 188 1.84 -59.93 -20.08
CA SER A 188 2.58 -58.67 -19.88
C SER A 188 2.57 -58.27 -18.40
N ALA A 189 3.77 -58.38 -17.82
CA ALA A 189 4.37 -57.75 -16.64
C ALA A 189 3.48 -57.17 -15.52
N ALA A 190 3.76 -57.67 -14.32
CA ALA A 190 3.21 -57.29 -13.04
C ALA A 190 3.61 -55.88 -12.55
N SER A 191 2.68 -55.24 -11.85
CA SER A 191 2.95 -54.29 -10.77
C SER A 191 2.10 -54.65 -9.56
N ASP A 192 2.64 -54.38 -8.38
CA ASP A 192 2.31 -54.99 -7.10
C ASP A 192 0.87 -54.79 -6.58
N THR A 193 0.48 -55.83 -5.86
CA THR A 193 -0.77 -56.05 -5.12
C THR A 193 -0.95 -55.08 -3.94
N THR A 194 -2.05 -54.32 -3.93
CA THR A 194 -2.97 -54.14 -2.77
C THR A 194 -4.25 -53.41 -3.19
N ALA A 195 -5.27 -54.18 -3.58
CA ALA A 195 -6.71 -53.91 -3.41
C ALA A 195 -7.46 -55.01 -4.19
N GLU A 196 -7.70 -56.15 -3.54
CA GLU A 196 -8.46 -57.25 -4.14
C GLU A 196 -9.87 -56.76 -4.53
N GLY A 197 -10.08 -56.47 -5.82
CA GLY A 197 -11.41 -56.35 -6.43
C GLY A 197 -11.82 -55.01 -7.04
N ALA A 198 -11.03 -53.94 -6.95
CA ALA A 198 -11.39 -52.63 -7.53
C ALA A 198 -10.58 -52.30 -8.79
N LEU A 199 -11.24 -51.79 -9.83
CA LEU A 199 -10.57 -51.27 -11.03
C LEU A 199 -9.76 -50.03 -10.66
N THR A 200 -8.57 -49.85 -11.24
CA THR A 200 -7.89 -48.54 -11.18
C THR A 200 -8.47 -47.59 -12.23
N PRO A 201 -8.32 -46.26 -12.08
CA PRO A 201 -8.74 -45.30 -13.10
C PRO A 201 -8.07 -45.52 -14.46
N GLU A 202 -6.82 -45.99 -14.47
CA GLU A 202 -6.08 -46.31 -15.69
C GLU A 202 -6.58 -47.62 -16.33
N ASP A 203 -6.93 -48.63 -15.52
CA ASP A 203 -7.59 -49.83 -16.01
C ASP A 203 -8.98 -49.51 -16.56
N LEU A 204 -9.72 -48.60 -15.93
CA LEU A 204 -11.03 -48.16 -16.41
C LEU A 204 -10.91 -47.48 -17.80
N ASP A 205 -9.94 -46.60 -18.05
CA ASP A 205 -9.74 -45.99 -19.39
C ASP A 205 -9.34 -47.04 -20.44
N ARG A 206 -8.54 -48.04 -20.04
CA ARG A 206 -8.14 -49.14 -20.93
C ARG A 206 -9.32 -50.03 -21.31
N PHE A 207 -10.18 -50.38 -20.35
CA PHE A 207 -11.29 -51.32 -20.55
C PHE A 207 -12.65 -50.63 -20.78
N ALA A 208 -12.72 -49.30 -20.87
CA ALA A 208 -13.97 -48.54 -20.96
C ALA A 208 -14.86 -48.98 -22.14
N ASP A 209 -14.26 -49.19 -23.30
CA ASP A 209 -15.00 -49.54 -24.52
C ASP A 209 -15.50 -51.00 -24.46
N GLU A 210 -14.70 -51.92 -23.90
CA GLU A 210 -15.11 -53.32 -23.64
C GLU A 210 -16.19 -53.42 -22.55
N LEU A 211 -16.06 -52.65 -21.47
CA LEU A 211 -17.06 -52.57 -20.39
C LEU A 211 -18.40 -52.04 -20.89
N ARG A 212 -18.39 -51.07 -21.80
CA ARG A 212 -19.61 -50.56 -22.42
C ARG A 212 -20.31 -51.64 -23.25
N GLU A 213 -19.56 -52.36 -24.08
CA GLU A 213 -20.12 -53.48 -24.87
C GLU A 213 -20.69 -54.58 -23.96
N LEU A 214 -19.97 -54.96 -22.89
CA LEU A 214 -20.44 -55.94 -21.91
C LEU A 214 -21.69 -55.47 -21.15
N LEU A 215 -21.77 -54.18 -20.80
CA LEU A 215 -22.96 -53.60 -20.17
C LEU A 215 -24.16 -53.59 -21.12
N ASP A 216 -23.95 -53.23 -22.39
CA ASP A 216 -25.03 -53.19 -23.37
C ASP A 216 -25.55 -54.61 -23.71
N ASP A 217 -24.65 -55.60 -23.78
CA ASP A 217 -25.00 -57.01 -23.95
C ASP A 217 -25.76 -57.57 -22.74
N THR A 218 -25.33 -57.24 -21.52
CA THR A 218 -26.00 -57.69 -20.29
C THR A 218 -27.35 -57.01 -20.09
N VAL A 219 -27.48 -55.72 -20.41
CA VAL A 219 -28.78 -55.02 -20.46
C VAL A 219 -29.69 -55.72 -21.48
N SER A 220 -29.20 -55.99 -22.69
CA SER A 220 -29.99 -56.65 -23.75
C SER A 220 -30.40 -58.08 -23.39
N ALA A 221 -29.57 -58.83 -22.66
CA ALA A 221 -29.90 -60.16 -22.16
C ALA A 221 -30.93 -60.11 -21.01
N ALA A 222 -30.74 -59.19 -20.07
CA ALA A 222 -31.66 -58.99 -18.94
C ALA A 222 -33.04 -58.47 -19.41
N GLU A 223 -33.11 -57.64 -20.45
CA GLU A 223 -34.39 -57.21 -21.06
C GLU A 223 -35.18 -58.39 -21.63
N ARG A 224 -34.50 -59.29 -22.35
CA ARG A 224 -35.12 -60.51 -22.89
C ARG A 224 -35.64 -61.41 -21.78
N GLN A 225 -34.83 -61.64 -20.75
CA GLN A 225 -35.23 -62.45 -19.59
C GLN A 225 -36.39 -61.82 -18.81
N LEU A 226 -36.40 -60.50 -18.60
CA LEU A 226 -37.49 -59.78 -17.95
C LEU A 226 -38.79 -59.87 -18.74
N PHE A 227 -38.70 -59.82 -20.08
CA PHE A 227 -39.85 -59.97 -20.97
C PHE A 227 -40.45 -61.38 -20.88
N GLU A 228 -39.62 -62.42 -20.91
CA GLU A 228 -40.04 -63.82 -20.73
C GLU A 228 -40.72 -64.04 -19.37
N LEU A 229 -40.10 -63.58 -18.28
CA LEU A 229 -40.66 -63.71 -16.92
C LEU A 229 -41.98 -62.97 -16.74
N ARG A 230 -42.13 -61.76 -17.32
CA ARG A 230 -43.40 -61.01 -17.30
C ARG A 230 -44.50 -61.68 -18.11
N THR A 231 -44.14 -62.33 -19.22
CA THR A 231 -45.09 -63.08 -20.04
C THR A 231 -45.61 -64.28 -19.26
N ALA A 232 -44.72 -65.03 -18.61
CA ALA A 232 -45.08 -66.15 -17.75
C ALA A 232 -45.90 -65.71 -16.51
N ALA A 233 -45.56 -64.59 -15.86
CA ALA A 233 -46.32 -64.06 -14.73
C ALA A 233 -47.74 -63.60 -15.13
N ALA A 234 -47.91 -63.08 -16.35
CA ALA A 234 -49.21 -62.73 -16.91
C ALA A 234 -50.08 -63.98 -17.17
N ASP A 235 -49.47 -65.10 -17.55
CA ASP A 235 -50.16 -66.39 -17.70
C ASP A 235 -50.56 -66.99 -16.34
N ASP A 236 -49.68 -66.96 -15.33
CA ASP A 236 -49.98 -67.39 -13.96
C ASP A 236 -51.11 -66.56 -13.33
N SER A 237 -51.10 -65.24 -13.55
CA SER A 237 -52.16 -64.32 -13.10
C SER A 237 -53.50 -64.60 -13.81
N ARG A 238 -53.46 -64.99 -15.08
CA ARG A 238 -54.64 -65.39 -15.86
C ARG A 238 -55.22 -66.70 -15.32
N ILE A 239 -54.37 -67.65 -14.91
CA ILE A 239 -54.77 -68.92 -14.28
C ILE A 239 -55.39 -68.68 -12.89
N LEU A 240 -54.81 -67.81 -12.07
CA LEU A 240 -55.36 -67.42 -10.76
C LEU A 240 -56.69 -66.65 -10.90
N GLY A 241 -56.85 -65.86 -11.97
CA GLY A 241 -58.10 -65.16 -12.29
C GLY A 241 -59.23 -66.07 -12.80
N ALA A 242 -58.89 -67.16 -13.52
CA ALA A 242 -59.87 -68.13 -14.01
C ALA A 242 -60.47 -69.02 -12.90
N LEU A 243 -59.83 -69.09 -11.72
CA LEU A 243 -60.31 -69.81 -10.53
C LEU A 243 -61.33 -69.01 -9.69
N GLY A 244 -61.72 -67.81 -10.13
CA GLY A 244 -62.64 -66.93 -9.40
C GLY A 244 -63.84 -66.49 -10.25
N ASP A 245 -65.01 -66.99 -9.88
CA ASP A 245 -66.37 -66.51 -10.21
C ASP A 245 -66.87 -66.52 -11.67
N GLY A 246 -67.93 -67.33 -11.84
CA GLY A 246 -68.69 -67.62 -13.06
C GLY A 246 -69.14 -66.43 -13.92
N GLY A 247 -69.00 -66.63 -15.24
CA GLY A 247 -69.63 -65.81 -16.27
C GLY A 247 -69.18 -66.19 -17.69
N LEU A 248 -69.82 -67.23 -18.26
CA LEU A 248 -69.77 -67.80 -19.62
C LEU A 248 -68.64 -67.37 -20.60
N LEU A 249 -67.85 -68.37 -21.01
CA LEU A 249 -66.70 -68.31 -21.92
C LEU A 249 -67.00 -68.88 -23.34
N PRO A 250 -66.18 -68.55 -24.36
CA PRO A 250 -66.04 -69.32 -25.61
C PRO A 250 -65.60 -70.78 -25.35
N PRO A 251 -65.69 -71.71 -26.33
CA PRO A 251 -65.40 -73.15 -26.12
C PRO A 251 -64.06 -73.39 -25.40
N GLY A 252 -64.02 -74.42 -24.54
CA GLY A 252 -62.89 -74.68 -23.65
C GLY A 252 -61.56 -74.85 -24.39
N PRO A 253 -60.46 -74.23 -23.91
CA PRO A 253 -59.14 -74.34 -24.54
C PRO A 253 -58.67 -75.79 -24.64
N ASP A 254 -59.11 -76.66 -23.73
CA ASP A 254 -58.80 -78.09 -23.71
C ASP A 254 -59.44 -78.86 -24.88
N VAL A 255 -60.64 -78.48 -25.33
CA VAL A 255 -61.33 -79.11 -26.49
C VAL A 255 -60.68 -78.66 -27.80
N LEU A 256 -60.24 -77.40 -27.88
CA LEU A 256 -59.50 -76.87 -29.03
C LEU A 256 -58.10 -77.49 -29.14
N ALA A 257 -57.35 -77.57 -28.04
CA ALA A 257 -56.04 -78.20 -27.99
C ALA A 257 -56.10 -79.69 -28.36
N THR A 258 -57.15 -80.40 -27.93
CA THR A 258 -57.38 -81.80 -28.29
C THR A 258 -57.69 -81.98 -29.78
N VAL A 259 -58.46 -81.07 -30.39
CA VAL A 259 -58.75 -81.09 -31.84
C VAL A 259 -57.53 -80.72 -32.68
N GLU A 260 -56.73 -79.75 -32.25
CA GLU A 260 -55.50 -79.31 -32.93
C GLU A 260 -54.44 -80.43 -32.90
N PHE A 261 -54.24 -81.07 -31.74
CA PHE A 261 -53.33 -82.21 -31.60
C PHE A 261 -53.74 -83.42 -32.45
N LEU A 262 -55.04 -83.74 -32.51
CA LEU A 262 -55.54 -84.80 -33.39
C LEU A 262 -55.38 -84.43 -34.88
N GLY A 263 -55.52 -83.14 -35.22
CA GLY A 263 -55.25 -82.61 -36.56
C GLY A 263 -53.78 -82.74 -36.98
N GLU A 264 -52.83 -82.46 -36.08
CA GLU A 264 -51.39 -82.66 -36.32
C GLU A 264 -51.04 -84.13 -36.57
N GLN A 265 -51.76 -85.07 -35.93
CA GLN A 265 -51.62 -86.51 -36.14
C GLN A 265 -52.42 -87.04 -37.34
N SER A 266 -52.96 -86.15 -38.18
CA SER A 266 -53.76 -86.47 -39.38
C SER A 266 -55.06 -87.24 -39.09
N ILE A 267 -55.66 -87.06 -37.91
CA ILE A 267 -56.94 -87.66 -37.52
C ILE A 267 -58.04 -86.59 -37.64
N PRO A 268 -59.06 -86.77 -38.49
CA PRO A 268 -60.11 -85.77 -38.68
C PRO A 268 -61.03 -85.71 -37.45
N ALA A 269 -60.91 -84.64 -36.67
CA ALA A 269 -61.69 -84.39 -35.47
C ALA A 269 -62.39 -83.03 -35.53
N LEU A 270 -63.61 -82.95 -34.98
CA LEU A 270 -64.40 -81.73 -34.91
C LEU A 270 -64.92 -81.50 -33.48
N PRO A 271 -65.05 -80.24 -33.03
CA PRO A 271 -65.74 -79.94 -31.77
C PRO A 271 -67.22 -80.37 -31.81
N GLY A 272 -67.73 -80.97 -30.73
CA GLY A 272 -69.09 -81.54 -30.65
C GLY A 272 -70.22 -80.56 -30.97
N TRP A 273 -70.15 -79.32 -30.47
CA TRP A 273 -71.07 -78.23 -30.81
C TRP A 273 -71.13 -77.93 -32.32
N ARG A 274 -69.99 -78.04 -33.01
CA ARG A 274 -69.88 -77.76 -34.45
C ARG A 274 -70.47 -78.89 -35.29
N TYR A 275 -70.35 -80.13 -34.81
CA TYR A 275 -70.92 -81.30 -35.47
C TYR A 275 -72.45 -81.39 -35.29
N LEU A 276 -72.97 -81.11 -34.08
CA LEU A 276 -74.42 -81.06 -33.81
C LEU A 276 -75.15 -80.03 -34.67
N ALA A 277 -74.51 -78.87 -34.91
CA ALA A 277 -75.06 -77.79 -35.74
C ALA A 277 -75.04 -78.09 -37.26
N GLN A 278 -74.21 -79.02 -37.73
CA GLN A 278 -74.01 -79.28 -39.16
C GLN A 278 -74.66 -80.58 -39.67
N ALA A 279 -74.85 -81.59 -38.81
CA ALA A 279 -75.24 -82.94 -39.24
C ALA A 279 -76.58 -83.47 -38.67
N VAL A 280 -77.24 -82.74 -37.76
CA VAL A 280 -78.51 -83.15 -37.11
C VAL A 280 -79.62 -82.13 -37.37
N ASP A 281 -80.85 -82.58 -37.64
CA ASP A 281 -82.03 -81.73 -37.90
C ASP A 281 -82.48 -80.99 -36.61
N PRO A 282 -82.84 -79.68 -36.66
CA PRO A 282 -83.22 -78.89 -35.49
C PRO A 282 -84.33 -79.49 -34.59
N ALA A 283 -85.23 -80.30 -35.15
CA ALA A 283 -86.29 -80.95 -34.38
C ALA A 283 -85.76 -82.03 -33.41
N ASP A 284 -84.60 -82.62 -33.71
CA ASP A 284 -83.98 -83.71 -32.96
C ASP A 284 -82.88 -83.24 -32.00
N HIS A 285 -82.49 -81.95 -32.04
CA HIS A 285 -81.42 -81.39 -31.21
C HIS A 285 -81.68 -81.59 -29.71
N ALA A 286 -82.91 -81.33 -29.25
CA ALA A 286 -83.29 -81.49 -27.85
C ALA A 286 -83.20 -82.95 -27.37
N ARG A 287 -83.45 -83.91 -28.26
CA ARG A 287 -83.38 -85.35 -27.95
C ARG A 287 -81.93 -85.82 -27.83
N VAL A 288 -81.04 -85.35 -28.71
CA VAL A 288 -79.60 -85.71 -28.68
C VAL A 288 -78.89 -85.04 -27.50
N LEU A 289 -79.20 -83.76 -27.20
CA LEU A 289 -78.71 -83.04 -26.02
C LEU A 289 -79.11 -83.73 -24.71
N ALA A 290 -80.34 -84.24 -24.62
CA ALA A 290 -80.81 -84.95 -23.43
C ALA A 290 -80.23 -86.37 -23.31
N ALA A 291 -79.90 -87.03 -24.43
CA ALA A 291 -79.43 -88.41 -24.45
C ALA A 291 -77.93 -88.54 -24.15
N ARG A 292 -77.08 -87.62 -24.64
CA ARG A 292 -75.60 -87.69 -24.52
C ARG A 292 -74.96 -86.28 -24.41
N PRO A 293 -75.15 -85.55 -23.29
CA PRO A 293 -74.59 -84.20 -23.11
C PRO A 293 -73.06 -84.17 -23.13
N GLU A 294 -72.41 -85.26 -22.72
CA GLU A 294 -70.96 -85.39 -22.59
C GLU A 294 -70.21 -85.27 -23.94
N LEU A 295 -70.80 -85.74 -25.05
CA LEU A 295 -70.20 -85.68 -26.39
C LEU A 295 -70.46 -84.34 -27.11
N VAL A 296 -71.46 -83.58 -26.67
CA VAL A 296 -71.78 -82.27 -27.24
C VAL A 296 -70.73 -81.23 -26.83
N ASP A 297 -70.22 -81.35 -25.61
CA ASP A 297 -69.12 -80.53 -25.08
C ASP A 297 -67.73 -81.16 -25.30
N GLY A 298 -67.67 -82.26 -26.08
CA GLY A 298 -66.47 -83.06 -26.33
C GLY A 298 -65.94 -83.00 -27.77
N VAL A 299 -65.07 -83.93 -28.12
CA VAL A 299 -64.46 -84.05 -29.46
C VAL A 299 -65.05 -85.23 -30.21
N ILE A 300 -65.49 -85.00 -31.45
CA ILE A 300 -66.09 -86.03 -32.30
C ILE A 300 -65.11 -86.42 -33.40
N ILE A 301 -64.82 -87.72 -33.48
CA ILE A 301 -64.02 -88.33 -34.55
C ILE A 301 -64.97 -88.77 -35.66
N THR A 302 -64.74 -88.26 -36.87
CA THR A 302 -65.65 -88.49 -38.01
C THR A 302 -65.43 -89.85 -38.69
N ASP A 303 -64.26 -90.45 -38.53
CA ASP A 303 -63.92 -91.76 -39.12
C ASP A 303 -63.79 -92.87 -38.03
N PRO A 304 -64.69 -93.88 -37.99
CA PRO A 304 -64.72 -94.91 -36.95
C PRO A 304 -63.43 -95.74 -36.82
N ASP A 305 -62.72 -95.97 -37.93
CA ASP A 305 -61.51 -96.81 -37.95
C ASP A 305 -60.30 -96.11 -37.29
N THR A 306 -60.36 -94.78 -37.12
CA THR A 306 -59.31 -93.97 -36.48
C THR A 306 -59.48 -93.80 -34.98
N HIS A 307 -60.60 -94.28 -34.40
CA HIS A 307 -60.91 -94.14 -32.97
C HIS A 307 -59.87 -94.83 -32.06
N ALA A 308 -59.34 -96.00 -32.47
CA ALA A 308 -58.31 -96.71 -31.70
C ALA A 308 -56.96 -95.97 -31.72
N ARG A 309 -56.57 -95.40 -32.86
CA ARG A 309 -55.34 -94.59 -33.00
C ARG A 309 -55.42 -93.27 -32.23
N ALA A 310 -56.59 -92.64 -32.20
CA ALA A 310 -56.79 -91.42 -31.40
C ALA A 310 -56.67 -91.71 -29.89
N ARG A 311 -57.12 -92.89 -29.44
CA ARG A 311 -57.02 -93.34 -28.05
C ARG A 311 -55.58 -93.59 -27.61
N GLU A 312 -54.76 -94.20 -28.44
CA GLU A 312 -53.31 -94.35 -28.18
C GLU A 312 -52.59 -93.00 -28.22
N ALA A 313 -52.83 -92.18 -29.25
CA ALA A 313 -52.16 -90.90 -29.41
C ALA A 313 -52.45 -89.92 -28.25
N LEU A 314 -53.68 -89.90 -27.73
CA LEU A 314 -54.05 -89.04 -26.61
C LEU A 314 -53.57 -89.56 -25.25
N ASN A 315 -53.43 -90.87 -25.09
CA ASN A 315 -52.83 -91.46 -23.87
C ASN A 315 -51.32 -91.20 -23.81
N ASP A 316 -50.62 -91.27 -24.94
CA ASP A 316 -49.17 -91.00 -25.01
C ASP A 316 -48.85 -89.50 -24.86
N ALA A 317 -49.75 -88.62 -25.30
CA ALA A 317 -49.54 -87.17 -25.25
C ALA A 317 -49.66 -86.55 -23.85
N ALA A 318 -50.24 -87.26 -22.88
CA ALA A 318 -50.41 -86.82 -21.50
C ALA A 318 -50.88 -85.35 -21.36
N LEU A 319 -51.86 -84.94 -22.17
CA LEU A 319 -52.29 -83.54 -22.32
C LEU A 319 -52.96 -82.92 -21.07
N LEU A 320 -53.09 -83.69 -19.97
CA LEU A 320 -53.61 -83.28 -18.64
C LEU A 320 -54.68 -82.16 -18.68
N PRO A 321 -55.81 -82.38 -19.37
CA PRO A 321 -56.85 -81.36 -19.51
C PRO A 321 -57.51 -81.07 -18.14
N ARG A 322 -57.94 -79.82 -17.96
CA ARG A 322 -58.55 -79.31 -16.73
C ARG A 322 -60.06 -79.55 -16.66
N SER A 323 -60.68 -80.01 -17.76
CA SER A 323 -62.08 -80.52 -17.79
C SER A 323 -62.17 -81.91 -18.41
N ALA A 324 -63.17 -82.71 -18.04
CA ALA A 324 -63.42 -84.02 -18.65
C ALA A 324 -63.81 -83.87 -20.14
N VAL A 325 -62.88 -84.17 -21.04
CA VAL A 325 -63.13 -84.16 -22.50
C VAL A 325 -63.56 -85.55 -22.93
N ALA A 326 -64.83 -85.72 -23.29
CA ALA A 326 -65.32 -86.97 -23.87
C ALA A 326 -64.96 -87.02 -25.36
N VAL A 327 -64.34 -88.12 -25.78
CA VAL A 327 -64.03 -88.39 -27.20
C VAL A 327 -64.89 -89.55 -27.67
N GLY A 328 -65.66 -89.33 -28.74
CA GLY A 328 -66.56 -90.35 -29.30
C GLY A 328 -66.66 -90.26 -30.82
N THR A 329 -67.22 -91.31 -31.42
CA THR A 329 -67.42 -91.39 -32.88
C THR A 329 -68.76 -90.80 -33.31
N ALA A 330 -68.86 -90.36 -34.57
CA ALA A 330 -70.11 -89.90 -35.18
C ALA A 330 -71.28 -90.91 -35.06
N ALA A 331 -70.98 -92.22 -35.07
CA ALA A 331 -71.98 -93.28 -34.93
C ALA A 331 -72.51 -93.42 -33.50
N ALA A 332 -71.68 -93.14 -32.48
CA ALA A 332 -72.07 -93.20 -31.07
C ALA A 332 -73.03 -92.08 -30.65
N LEU A 333 -73.04 -90.94 -31.35
CA LEU A 333 -73.95 -89.81 -31.11
C LEU A 333 -75.39 -90.08 -31.62
N LEU A 334 -75.55 -90.94 -32.64
CA LEU A 334 -76.81 -91.17 -33.35
C LEU A 334 -77.52 -92.50 -33.00
N ALA A 335 -76.91 -93.37 -32.21
CA ALA A 335 -77.49 -94.66 -31.81
C ALA A 335 -78.54 -94.52 -30.68
N PRO A 336 -79.64 -95.31 -30.69
CA PRO A 336 -80.62 -95.31 -29.61
C PRO A 336 -80.04 -95.86 -28.29
N THR A 337 -80.42 -95.26 -27.16
CA THR A 337 -79.85 -95.48 -25.82
C THR A 337 -79.99 -96.94 -25.31
N PRO A 338 -78.89 -97.61 -24.92
CA PRO A 338 -78.97 -98.90 -24.21
C PRO A 338 -79.24 -98.72 -22.70
N ALA A 339 -79.78 -99.77 -22.06
CA ALA A 339 -80.11 -99.83 -20.63
C ALA A 339 -78.86 -99.86 -19.72
N PRO A 340 -78.97 -99.51 -18.41
CA PRO A 340 -77.85 -99.00 -17.59
C PRO A 340 -76.70 -99.97 -17.25
N ASP A 341 -76.74 -101.24 -17.67
CA ASP A 341 -75.74 -102.25 -17.29
C ASP A 341 -74.97 -102.87 -18.47
N ALA A 342 -74.95 -102.20 -19.63
CA ALA A 342 -74.12 -102.60 -20.77
C ALA A 342 -72.85 -101.73 -20.87
N ALA A 343 -71.70 -102.27 -20.50
CA ALA A 343 -70.39 -101.69 -20.80
C ALA A 343 -70.16 -101.70 -22.34
N GLY A 344 -70.64 -100.66 -23.02
CA GLY A 344 -70.35 -100.38 -24.43
C GLY A 344 -69.07 -99.55 -24.56
N GLY A 345 -68.05 -100.11 -25.22
CA GLY A 345 -66.68 -99.58 -25.32
C GLY A 345 -66.43 -98.42 -26.30
N ASP A 346 -67.46 -97.63 -26.64
CA ASP A 346 -67.41 -96.66 -27.75
C ASP A 346 -67.25 -95.17 -27.33
N VAL A 347 -67.05 -94.89 -26.04
CA VAL A 347 -66.70 -93.54 -25.53
C VAL A 347 -65.56 -93.67 -24.53
N PHE A 348 -64.54 -92.80 -24.62
CA PHE A 348 -63.45 -92.78 -23.66
C PHE A 348 -63.18 -91.38 -23.13
N LEU A 349 -62.93 -91.30 -21.82
CA LEU A 349 -62.58 -90.06 -21.13
C LEU A 349 -61.07 -89.93 -21.04
N VAL A 350 -60.54 -88.74 -21.31
CA VAL A 350 -59.19 -88.37 -20.90
C VAL A 350 -59.22 -88.08 -19.39
N PRO A 351 -58.36 -88.71 -18.55
CA PRO A 351 -58.42 -88.57 -17.09
C PRO A 351 -58.12 -87.13 -16.64
N PRO A 352 -58.99 -86.50 -15.81
CA PRO A 352 -58.80 -85.11 -15.36
C PRO A 352 -57.79 -84.98 -14.21
N ASN A 353 -57.23 -83.77 -14.04
CA ASN A 353 -56.31 -83.43 -12.95
C ASN A 353 -56.93 -83.69 -11.54
N PRO A 354 -56.19 -84.34 -10.59
CA PRO A 354 -56.64 -84.59 -9.21
C PRO A 354 -57.17 -83.36 -8.47
N ALA A 355 -56.63 -82.16 -8.76
CA ALA A 355 -57.04 -80.89 -8.16
C ALA A 355 -58.48 -80.45 -8.51
N MET A 356 -59.16 -81.15 -9.44
CA MET A 356 -60.53 -80.85 -9.83
C MET A 356 -61.60 -81.55 -8.97
N HIS A 357 -61.23 -82.57 -8.20
CA HIS A 357 -62.19 -83.37 -7.41
C HIS A 357 -61.78 -83.61 -5.94
N ASP A 358 -60.59 -83.18 -5.55
CA ASP A 358 -60.08 -83.22 -4.17
C ASP A 358 -59.75 -81.79 -3.71
N GLU A 359 -60.46 -81.30 -2.68
CA GLU A 359 -60.29 -79.95 -2.12
C GLU A 359 -58.89 -79.74 -1.51
N HIS A 360 -58.25 -80.79 -0.98
CA HIS A 360 -56.88 -80.68 -0.46
C HIS A 360 -55.86 -80.61 -1.59
N ALA A 361 -56.04 -81.38 -2.67
CA ALA A 361 -55.19 -81.28 -3.86
C ALA A 361 -55.34 -79.91 -4.57
N ALA A 362 -56.54 -79.32 -4.55
CA ALA A 362 -56.78 -77.96 -5.06
C ALA A 362 -56.09 -76.88 -4.21
N ASP A 363 -56.08 -77.03 -2.88
CA ASP A 363 -55.38 -76.11 -1.98
C ASP A 363 -53.86 -76.23 -2.08
N GLU A 364 -53.32 -77.45 -2.20
CA GLU A 364 -51.89 -77.68 -2.44
C GLU A 364 -51.45 -77.08 -3.78
N GLU A 365 -52.23 -77.25 -4.86
CA GLU A 365 -51.90 -76.67 -6.17
C GLU A 365 -52.01 -75.13 -6.14
N ARG A 366 -53.00 -74.56 -5.42
CA ARG A 366 -53.10 -73.11 -5.19
C ARG A 366 -51.91 -72.56 -4.40
N GLN A 367 -51.46 -73.25 -3.36
CA GLN A 367 -50.28 -72.84 -2.58
C GLN A 367 -49.01 -72.92 -3.42
N THR A 368 -48.85 -73.98 -4.21
CA THR A 368 -47.69 -74.19 -5.08
C THR A 368 -47.64 -73.17 -6.23
N LEU A 369 -48.80 -72.78 -6.79
CA LEU A 369 -48.90 -71.72 -7.80
C LEU A 369 -48.67 -70.33 -7.20
N ARG A 370 -49.20 -70.04 -6.01
CA ARG A 370 -48.94 -68.77 -5.30
C ARG A 370 -47.47 -68.62 -4.92
N ALA A 371 -46.83 -69.67 -4.41
CA ALA A 371 -45.41 -69.66 -4.07
C ALA A 371 -44.53 -69.39 -5.31
N ARG A 372 -44.80 -70.09 -6.42
CA ARG A 372 -44.12 -69.86 -7.71
C ARG A 372 -44.34 -68.45 -8.25
N ALA A 373 -45.56 -67.90 -8.15
CA ALA A 373 -45.86 -66.54 -8.58
C ALA A 373 -45.11 -65.50 -7.71
N THR A 374 -45.07 -65.69 -6.39
CA THR A 374 -44.33 -64.78 -5.49
C THR A 374 -42.81 -64.82 -5.71
N GLU A 375 -42.25 -66.01 -5.94
CA GLU A 375 -40.82 -66.18 -6.26
C GLU A 375 -40.48 -65.49 -7.59
N ARG A 376 -41.33 -65.66 -8.61
CA ARG A 376 -41.18 -65.01 -9.92
C ARG A 376 -41.31 -63.49 -9.86
N ASP A 377 -42.23 -62.95 -9.06
CA ASP A 377 -42.36 -61.51 -8.83
C ASP A 377 -41.15 -60.92 -8.08
N GLU A 378 -40.51 -61.71 -7.20
CA GLU A 378 -39.27 -61.32 -6.53
C GLU A 378 -38.07 -61.36 -7.48
N GLU A 379 -37.98 -62.38 -8.35
CA GLU A 379 -37.00 -62.43 -9.45
C GLU A 379 -37.15 -61.24 -10.41
N ILE A 380 -38.38 -60.92 -10.85
CA ILE A 380 -38.67 -59.76 -11.71
C ILE A 380 -38.23 -58.45 -11.05
N ARG A 381 -38.50 -58.27 -9.75
CA ARG A 381 -38.09 -57.06 -9.01
C ARG A 381 -36.57 -56.96 -8.90
N SER A 382 -35.89 -58.06 -8.56
CA SER A 382 -34.44 -58.09 -8.42
C SER A 382 -33.72 -57.82 -9.76
N LEU A 383 -34.23 -58.41 -10.85
CA LEU A 383 -33.67 -58.27 -12.19
C LEU A 383 -33.94 -56.87 -12.77
N ALA A 384 -35.12 -56.29 -12.52
CA ALA A 384 -35.42 -54.91 -12.90
C ALA A 384 -34.56 -53.87 -12.14
N ALA A 385 -34.26 -54.10 -10.86
CA ALA A 385 -33.37 -53.23 -10.09
C ALA A 385 -31.92 -53.30 -10.61
N ARG A 386 -31.42 -54.50 -10.93
CA ARG A 386 -30.10 -54.70 -11.55
C ARG A 386 -30.00 -54.04 -12.92
N LEU A 387 -31.01 -54.23 -13.78
CA LEU A 387 -31.10 -53.59 -15.09
C LEU A 387 -31.12 -52.05 -14.99
N GLY A 388 -31.80 -51.49 -13.99
CA GLY A 388 -31.76 -50.06 -13.70
C GLY A 388 -30.35 -49.56 -13.40
N LYS A 389 -29.62 -50.30 -12.55
CA LYS A 389 -28.22 -50.00 -12.19
C LYS A 389 -27.27 -50.14 -13.38
N ASP A 390 -27.40 -51.21 -14.17
CA ASP A 390 -26.55 -51.46 -15.35
C ASP A 390 -26.75 -50.38 -16.43
N ARG A 391 -27.98 -49.87 -16.63
CA ARG A 391 -28.26 -48.72 -17.53
C ARG A 391 -27.67 -47.40 -17.01
N GLU A 392 -27.75 -47.16 -15.71
CA GLU A 392 -27.14 -45.98 -15.08
C GLU A 392 -25.62 -45.99 -15.27
N LEU A 393 -24.98 -47.14 -15.06
CA LEU A 393 -23.54 -47.32 -15.25
C LEU A 393 -23.14 -47.16 -16.73
N SER A 394 -23.88 -47.72 -17.68
CA SER A 394 -23.63 -47.53 -19.12
C SER A 394 -23.73 -46.04 -19.51
N ALA A 395 -24.74 -45.32 -19.01
CA ALA A 395 -24.89 -43.88 -19.25
C ALA A 395 -23.78 -43.03 -18.63
N ARG A 396 -23.36 -43.34 -17.38
CA ARG A 396 -22.25 -42.64 -16.71
C ARG A 396 -20.91 -42.90 -17.41
N LEU A 397 -20.66 -44.14 -17.82
CA LEU A 397 -19.46 -44.54 -18.57
C LEU A 397 -19.41 -43.86 -19.95
N ALA A 398 -20.52 -43.82 -20.68
CA ALA A 398 -20.63 -43.13 -21.97
C ALA A 398 -20.44 -41.60 -21.84
N SER A 399 -21.01 -41.00 -20.78
CA SER A 399 -20.84 -39.57 -20.48
C SER A 399 -19.37 -39.22 -20.22
N TRP A 400 -18.71 -40.00 -19.37
CA TRP A 400 -17.29 -39.83 -19.09
C TRP A 400 -16.43 -40.05 -20.34
N ARG A 401 -16.71 -41.06 -21.16
CA ARG A 401 -16.00 -41.32 -22.43
C ARG A 401 -16.12 -40.18 -23.45
N THR A 402 -17.19 -39.40 -23.39
CA THR A 402 -17.37 -38.22 -24.23
C THR A 402 -16.45 -37.07 -23.79
N GLY A 403 -16.16 -36.95 -22.49
CA GLY A 403 -15.21 -35.99 -21.93
C GLY A 403 -13.74 -36.47 -21.99
N CYS A 404 -13.52 -37.79 -21.89
CA CYS A 404 -12.19 -38.41 -21.86
C CYS A 404 -12.06 -39.52 -22.93
N PRO A 405 -11.60 -39.16 -24.15
CA PRO A 405 -11.24 -40.13 -25.19
C PRO A 405 -10.04 -41.01 -24.82
N SER A 406 -9.78 -42.10 -25.56
CA SER A 406 -8.73 -43.06 -25.20
C SER A 406 -7.37 -42.40 -25.09
N GLY A 407 -6.67 -42.65 -23.97
CA GLY A 407 -5.33 -42.13 -23.74
C GLY A 407 -5.29 -40.66 -23.32
N ARG A 408 -6.43 -39.94 -23.31
CA ARG A 408 -6.49 -38.53 -22.87
C ARG A 408 -6.12 -38.37 -21.39
N LEU A 409 -6.48 -39.33 -20.54
CA LEU A 409 -6.09 -39.33 -19.13
C LEU A 409 -4.58 -39.43 -18.96
N VAL A 410 -3.91 -40.24 -19.79
CA VAL A 410 -2.45 -40.38 -19.81
C VAL A 410 -1.79 -39.11 -20.33
N GLU A 411 -2.31 -38.51 -21.41
CA GLU A 411 -1.85 -37.22 -21.93
C GLU A 411 -1.97 -36.10 -20.88
N LEU A 412 -3.09 -36.04 -20.16
CA LEU A 412 -3.29 -35.05 -19.09
C LEU A 412 -2.36 -35.30 -17.90
N ALA A 413 -2.09 -36.57 -17.56
CA ALA A 413 -1.13 -36.94 -16.52
C ALA A 413 0.31 -36.57 -16.90
N GLU A 414 0.70 -36.76 -18.17
CA GLU A 414 2.00 -36.36 -18.71
C GLU A 414 2.12 -34.85 -18.76
N ALA A 415 1.11 -34.14 -19.29
CA ALA A 415 1.10 -32.69 -19.30
C ALA A 415 1.18 -32.08 -17.89
N ALA A 416 0.49 -32.68 -16.90
CA ALA A 416 0.58 -32.24 -15.50
C ALA A 416 1.97 -32.50 -14.90
N ARG A 417 2.65 -33.59 -15.28
CA ARG A 417 4.03 -33.88 -14.86
C ARG A 417 5.04 -32.92 -15.50
N ASP A 418 4.93 -32.69 -16.81
CA ASP A 418 5.86 -31.83 -17.55
C ASP A 418 5.73 -30.36 -17.13
N THR A 419 4.50 -29.86 -16.96
CA THR A 419 4.26 -28.48 -16.50
C THR A 419 4.71 -28.29 -15.06
N ARG A 420 4.56 -29.30 -14.21
CA ARG A 420 5.09 -29.29 -12.83
C ARG A 420 6.62 -29.29 -12.81
N ALA A 421 7.27 -30.13 -13.61
CA ALA A 421 8.73 -30.14 -13.71
C ALA A 421 9.28 -28.79 -14.20
N PHE A 422 8.60 -28.17 -15.18
CA PHE A 422 8.95 -26.83 -15.66
C PHE A 422 8.72 -25.73 -14.60
N ALA A 423 7.68 -25.85 -13.77
CA ALA A 423 7.45 -24.95 -12.64
C ALA A 423 8.54 -25.10 -11.57
N GLU A 424 8.91 -26.34 -11.22
CA GLU A 424 9.99 -26.64 -10.28
C GLU A 424 11.35 -26.11 -10.79
N GLU A 425 11.65 -26.26 -12.09
CA GLU A 425 12.85 -25.69 -12.73
C GLU A 425 12.84 -24.15 -12.71
N SER A 426 11.71 -23.52 -13.07
CA SER A 426 11.58 -22.06 -13.07
C SER A 426 11.65 -21.47 -11.66
N GLU A 427 11.15 -22.17 -10.65
CA GLU A 427 11.27 -21.77 -9.24
C GLU A 427 12.71 -21.87 -8.75
N ALA A 428 13.47 -22.90 -9.18
CA ALA A 428 14.90 -23.00 -8.90
C ALA A 428 15.69 -21.86 -9.56
N GLU A 429 15.43 -21.54 -10.83
CA GLU A 429 16.04 -20.38 -11.51
C GLU A 429 15.71 -19.05 -10.81
N LEU A 430 14.48 -18.87 -10.32
CA LEU A 430 14.10 -17.70 -9.53
C LEU A 430 14.84 -17.65 -8.20
N ALA A 431 15.02 -18.79 -7.52
CA ALA A 431 15.79 -18.85 -6.28
C ALA A 431 17.26 -18.47 -6.51
N GLU A 432 17.90 -18.96 -7.58
CA GLU A 432 19.26 -18.58 -7.98
C GLU A 432 19.36 -17.09 -8.35
N ALA A 433 18.38 -16.55 -9.09
CA ALA A 433 18.35 -15.13 -9.43
C ALA A 433 18.20 -14.24 -8.19
N ARG A 434 17.41 -14.68 -7.19
CA ARG A 434 17.28 -14.00 -5.89
C ARG A 434 18.56 -14.00 -5.09
N THR A 435 19.30 -15.11 -5.05
CA THR A 435 20.59 -15.16 -4.35
C THR A 435 21.61 -14.25 -5.03
N VAL A 436 21.70 -14.28 -6.37
CA VAL A 436 22.61 -13.40 -7.12
C VAL A 436 22.26 -11.92 -6.92
N ARG A 437 20.96 -11.57 -6.90
CA ARG A 437 20.55 -10.20 -6.59
C ARG A 437 20.93 -9.80 -5.17
N ALA A 438 20.69 -10.66 -4.17
CA ALA A 438 21.03 -10.34 -2.79
C ALA A 438 22.53 -10.08 -2.61
N GLU A 439 23.38 -10.93 -3.21
CA GLU A 439 24.84 -10.74 -3.23
C GLU A 439 25.25 -9.46 -3.98
N ALA A 440 24.59 -9.15 -5.10
CA ALA A 440 24.86 -7.94 -5.87
C ALA A 440 24.43 -6.66 -5.13
N ASP A 441 23.29 -6.68 -4.43
CA ASP A 441 22.78 -5.58 -3.61
C ASP A 441 23.70 -5.34 -2.38
N GLU A 442 24.19 -6.40 -1.74
CA GLU A 442 25.14 -6.32 -0.61
C GLU A 442 26.48 -5.72 -1.06
N THR A 443 27.06 -6.24 -2.15
CA THR A 443 28.31 -5.70 -2.71
C THR A 443 28.16 -4.25 -3.19
N ALA A 444 26.99 -3.85 -3.72
CA ALA A 444 26.70 -2.47 -4.07
C ALA A 444 26.58 -1.55 -2.85
N ALA A 445 25.99 -2.03 -1.75
CA ALA A 445 25.89 -1.30 -0.50
C ALA A 445 27.28 -1.09 0.13
N GLU A 446 28.08 -2.15 0.24
CA GLU A 446 29.47 -2.08 0.74
C GLU A 446 30.33 -1.14 -0.10
N ALA A 447 30.26 -1.23 -1.43
CA ALA A 447 31.03 -0.37 -2.31
C ALA A 447 30.61 1.11 -2.19
N THR A 448 29.33 1.37 -1.92
CA THR A 448 28.82 2.73 -1.69
C THR A 448 29.27 3.29 -0.35
N GLN A 449 29.23 2.50 0.73
CA GLN A 449 29.77 2.90 2.03
C GLN A 449 31.26 3.19 1.93
N LEU A 450 32.04 2.31 1.31
CA LEU A 450 33.47 2.52 1.08
C LEU A 450 33.72 3.78 0.25
N ARG A 451 32.93 4.06 -0.79
CA ARG A 451 33.03 5.31 -1.56
C ARG A 451 32.84 6.53 -0.67
N ASP A 452 31.84 6.51 0.20
CA ASP A 452 31.51 7.65 1.08
C ASP A 452 32.59 7.89 2.12
N GLU A 453 33.09 6.82 2.76
CA GLU A 453 34.24 6.90 3.67
C GLU A 453 35.49 7.48 2.97
N ARG A 454 35.79 7.01 1.75
CA ARG A 454 36.93 7.51 0.97
C ARG A 454 36.71 8.95 0.50
N GLN A 455 35.47 9.35 0.22
CA GLN A 455 35.12 10.73 -0.11
C GLN A 455 35.37 11.66 1.08
N GLU A 456 34.92 11.28 2.27
CA GLU A 456 35.15 12.06 3.49
C GLU A 456 36.64 12.14 3.83
N ALA A 457 37.38 11.04 3.71
CA ALA A 457 38.83 11.02 3.91
C ALA A 457 39.55 11.93 2.91
N ALA A 458 39.18 11.90 1.63
CA ALA A 458 39.73 12.78 0.60
C ALA A 458 39.42 14.27 0.88
N GLN A 459 38.19 14.59 1.31
CA GLN A 459 37.83 15.96 1.69
C GLN A 459 38.60 16.46 2.92
N LYS A 460 38.77 15.61 3.94
CA LYS A 460 39.56 15.93 5.14
C LYS A 460 41.03 16.15 4.76
N ALA A 461 41.62 15.26 3.97
CA ALA A 461 43.00 15.37 3.51
C ALA A 461 43.23 16.63 2.67
N ARG A 462 42.29 16.99 1.78
CA ARG A 462 42.35 18.23 0.99
C ARG A 462 42.30 19.49 1.85
N ARG A 463 41.37 19.57 2.81
CA ARG A 463 41.29 20.72 3.73
C ARG A 463 42.57 20.89 4.55
N ALA A 464 43.14 19.77 5.03
CA ALA A 464 44.40 19.79 5.75
C ALA A 464 45.57 20.22 4.84
N ALA A 465 45.65 19.71 3.61
CA ALA A 465 46.67 20.09 2.64
C ALA A 465 46.62 21.59 2.28
N ASP A 466 45.43 22.12 1.98
CA ASP A 466 45.23 23.53 1.65
C ASP A 466 45.62 24.46 2.82
N ALA A 467 45.19 24.11 4.04
CA ALA A 467 45.50 24.89 5.23
C ALA A 467 46.98 24.85 5.60
N LEU A 468 47.61 23.67 5.57
CA LEU A 468 49.03 23.52 5.86
C LEU A 468 49.91 24.18 4.77
N ALA A 469 49.51 24.15 3.50
CA ALA A 469 50.21 24.86 2.43
C ALA A 469 50.19 26.39 2.65
N GLY A 470 49.03 26.95 3.01
CA GLY A 470 48.88 28.37 3.33
C GLY A 470 49.65 28.78 4.59
N LEU A 471 49.72 27.90 5.59
CA LEU A 471 50.49 28.10 6.82
C LEU A 471 52.01 28.02 6.56
N ALA A 472 52.47 27.02 5.81
CA ALA A 472 53.88 26.84 5.47
C ALA A 472 54.44 28.02 4.67
N PHE A 473 53.64 28.60 3.76
CA PHE A 473 54.04 29.82 3.04
C PHE A 473 54.27 30.99 4.00
N ARG A 474 53.35 31.24 4.93
CA ARG A 474 53.42 32.37 5.86
C ARG A 474 54.49 32.19 6.95
N LEU A 475 54.72 30.96 7.41
CA LEU A 475 55.78 30.66 8.38
C LEU A 475 57.19 30.85 7.81
N ARG A 476 57.38 30.66 6.49
CA ARG A 476 58.64 31.03 5.82
C ARG A 476 58.88 32.54 5.83
N GLU A 477 57.83 33.34 5.70
CA GLU A 477 57.92 34.81 5.75
C GLU A 477 58.02 35.36 7.18
N ARG A 478 57.59 34.61 8.20
CA ARG A 478 57.64 34.99 9.63
C ARG A 478 59.02 35.47 10.08
N ALA A 479 60.08 34.72 9.74
CA ALA A 479 61.44 35.08 10.12
C ALA A 479 61.86 36.43 9.49
N GLY A 480 61.46 36.69 8.24
CA GLY A 480 61.68 37.97 7.57
C GLY A 480 60.89 39.11 8.21
N TRP A 481 59.63 38.88 8.59
CA TRP A 481 58.82 39.89 9.28
C TRP A 481 59.33 40.22 10.68
N GLN A 482 59.81 39.23 11.44
CA GLN A 482 60.38 39.44 12.77
C GLN A 482 61.66 40.29 12.73
N VAL A 483 62.55 40.02 11.77
CA VAL A 483 63.74 40.85 11.53
C VAL A 483 63.30 42.27 11.14
N LYS A 484 62.34 42.40 10.21
CA LYS A 484 61.87 43.72 9.76
C LYS A 484 61.16 44.53 10.84
N VAL A 485 60.43 43.88 11.76
CA VAL A 485 59.82 44.56 12.93
C VAL A 485 60.87 45.14 13.85
N ARG A 486 62.00 44.43 14.07
CA ARG A 486 63.09 44.92 14.91
C ARG A 486 63.79 46.10 14.24
N GLU A 487 64.15 45.97 12.97
CA GLU A 487 64.76 47.06 12.18
C GLU A 487 63.89 48.32 12.17
N LEU A 488 62.59 48.18 11.84
CA LEU A 488 61.67 49.32 11.79
C LEU A 488 61.38 49.91 13.17
N ALA A 489 61.45 49.12 14.25
CA ALA A 489 61.32 49.64 15.61
C ALA A 489 62.55 50.48 16.00
N ASP A 490 63.75 50.00 15.68
CA ASP A 490 64.98 50.75 15.91
C ASP A 490 65.02 52.04 15.06
N GLU A 491 64.67 51.96 13.77
CA GLU A 491 64.53 53.12 12.87
C GLU A 491 63.51 54.15 13.39
N ALA A 492 62.37 53.70 13.96
CA ALA A 492 61.38 54.59 14.55
C ALA A 492 61.93 55.34 15.76
N THR A 493 62.62 54.64 16.67
CA THR A 493 63.21 55.26 17.87
C THR A 493 64.31 56.27 17.50
N GLU A 494 65.14 55.96 16.51
CA GLU A 494 66.18 56.85 16.03
C GLU A 494 65.59 58.10 15.35
N SER A 495 64.57 57.91 14.52
CA SER A 495 63.87 59.01 13.84
C SER A 495 63.14 59.94 14.81
N GLU A 496 62.61 59.41 15.92
CA GLU A 496 62.01 60.22 17.00
C GLU A 496 63.04 61.05 17.75
N ALA A 497 64.17 60.45 18.12
CA ALA A 497 65.26 61.16 18.79
C ALA A 497 65.80 62.30 17.89
N ARG A 498 65.95 62.04 16.59
CA ARG A 498 66.32 63.06 15.58
C ARG A 498 65.25 64.16 15.48
N ALA A 499 63.97 63.79 15.42
CA ALA A 499 62.86 64.75 15.36
C ALA A 499 62.83 65.71 16.57
N GLN A 500 63.07 65.18 17.77
CA GLN A 500 63.15 65.96 19.01
C GLN A 500 64.34 66.91 19.01
N SER A 501 65.54 66.43 18.65
CA SER A 501 66.74 67.27 18.57
C SER A 501 66.61 68.42 17.56
N CYS A 502 66.07 68.14 16.36
CA CYS A 502 65.80 69.16 15.35
C CYS A 502 64.74 70.18 15.83
N LEU A 503 63.74 69.74 16.60
CA LEU A 503 62.71 70.63 17.16
C LEU A 503 63.29 71.57 18.23
N GLU A 504 64.16 71.06 19.10
CA GLU A 504 64.89 71.89 20.07
C GLU A 504 65.78 72.93 19.39
N ARG A 505 66.48 72.53 18.32
CA ARG A 505 67.29 73.45 17.50
C ARG A 505 66.43 74.52 16.81
N ALA A 506 65.25 74.16 16.29
CA ALA A 506 64.32 75.11 15.69
C ALA A 506 63.80 76.14 16.70
N ARG A 507 63.49 75.70 17.94
CA ARG A 507 63.07 76.60 19.03
C ARG A 507 64.18 77.58 19.41
N ALA A 508 65.40 77.09 19.59
CA ALA A 508 66.55 77.95 19.92
C ALA A 508 66.82 79.00 18.82
N ALA A 509 66.76 78.59 17.54
CA ALA A 509 66.93 79.52 16.42
C ALA A 509 65.81 80.57 16.35
N ASP A 510 64.56 80.22 16.65
CA ASP A 510 63.45 81.18 16.68
C ASP A 510 63.56 82.18 17.85
N GLU A 511 64.01 81.74 19.02
CA GLU A 511 64.29 82.62 20.16
C GLU A 511 65.38 83.63 19.83
N ASP A 512 66.49 83.17 19.24
CA ASP A 512 67.61 84.04 18.83
C ASP A 512 67.18 85.00 17.71
N ARG A 513 66.38 84.55 16.74
CA ARG A 513 65.80 85.38 15.66
C ARG A 513 64.95 86.52 16.23
N ARG A 514 64.07 86.22 17.19
CA ARG A 514 63.26 87.24 17.87
C ARG A 514 64.12 88.24 18.63
N GLY A 515 65.30 87.83 19.12
CA GLY A 515 66.30 88.72 19.70
C GLY A 515 66.91 89.67 18.67
N ALA A 516 67.42 89.13 17.57
CA ALA A 516 68.03 89.91 16.48
C ALA A 516 67.04 90.91 15.85
N GLN A 517 65.79 90.49 15.60
CA GLN A 517 64.75 91.37 15.05
C GLN A 517 64.45 92.57 15.96
N ARG A 518 64.35 92.34 17.28
CA ARG A 518 64.13 93.41 18.26
C ARG A 518 65.29 94.40 18.26
N ALA A 519 66.53 93.92 18.19
CA ALA A 519 67.72 94.76 18.10
C ALA A 519 67.75 95.61 16.82
N ALA A 520 67.38 95.02 15.66
CA ALA A 520 67.27 95.74 14.40
C ALA A 520 66.19 96.84 14.42
N ASP A 521 65.01 96.54 14.97
CA ASP A 521 63.92 97.52 15.09
C ASP A 521 64.31 98.70 15.99
N ASP A 522 65.00 98.44 17.09
CA ASP A 522 65.51 99.48 17.99
C ASP A 522 66.60 100.32 17.31
N ALA A 523 67.57 99.71 16.62
CA ALA A 523 68.58 100.42 15.85
C ALA A 523 67.94 101.33 14.78
N ARG A 524 66.89 100.89 14.09
CA ARG A 524 66.11 101.74 13.17
C ARG A 524 65.40 102.91 13.86
N ARG A 525 64.84 102.69 15.04
CA ARG A 525 64.23 103.77 15.84
C ARG A 525 65.28 104.83 16.18
N THR A 526 66.48 104.41 16.60
CA THR A 526 67.59 105.36 16.87
C THR A 526 68.01 106.11 15.61
N ALA A 527 68.18 105.44 14.46
CA ALA A 527 68.51 106.10 13.19
C ALA A 527 67.45 107.13 12.75
N ARG A 528 66.15 106.80 12.91
CA ARG A 528 65.04 107.72 12.61
C ARG A 528 65.04 108.93 13.55
N ALA A 529 65.26 108.72 14.84
CA ALA A 529 65.35 109.80 15.83
C ALA A 529 66.52 110.75 15.51
N LEU A 530 67.69 110.23 15.17
CA LEU A 530 68.86 111.03 14.80
C LEU A 530 68.64 111.85 13.52
N ARG A 531 67.91 111.30 12.53
CA ARG A 531 67.53 112.05 11.32
C ARG A 531 66.47 113.11 11.56
N ALA A 532 65.46 112.81 12.39
CA ALA A 532 64.46 113.79 12.78
C ALA A 532 65.14 114.98 13.47
N GLU A 533 66.11 114.71 14.36
CA GLU A 533 66.90 115.74 15.01
C GLU A 533 67.76 116.55 14.02
N ARG A 534 68.36 115.91 13.02
CA ARG A 534 69.04 116.62 11.92
C ARG A 534 68.08 117.58 11.20
N ALA A 535 66.84 117.17 10.94
CA ALA A 535 65.86 117.96 10.19
C ALA A 535 65.37 119.23 10.93
N GLU A 536 65.44 119.25 12.27
CA GLU A 536 65.06 120.42 13.08
C GLU A 536 66.10 121.56 13.05
N ILE A 537 67.32 121.31 12.53
CA ILE A 537 68.41 122.29 12.51
C ILE A 537 68.25 123.24 11.32
N ALA A 538 67.79 124.46 11.57
CA ALA A 538 67.58 125.48 10.54
C ALA A 538 68.89 125.90 9.82
N GLY A 539 68.94 125.76 8.49
CA GLY A 539 70.05 126.21 7.63
C GLY A 539 71.14 125.18 7.35
N ALA A 540 70.90 123.90 7.64
CA ALA A 540 71.84 122.82 7.33
C ALA A 540 71.92 122.57 5.80
N PRO A 541 73.13 122.36 5.23
CA PRO A 541 73.27 121.90 3.85
C PRO A 541 72.73 120.47 3.69
N ASP A 542 72.05 120.20 2.57
CA ASP A 542 71.57 118.85 2.22
C ASP A 542 72.72 117.91 1.83
N ASP A 543 73.75 118.44 1.16
CA ASP A 543 74.98 117.71 0.78
C ASP A 543 76.10 117.97 1.80
N VAL A 544 76.39 116.97 2.63
CA VAL A 544 77.56 116.97 3.52
C VAL A 544 78.71 116.25 2.77
N PRO A 545 79.88 116.88 2.55
CA PRO A 545 81.05 116.19 2.02
C PRO A 545 81.50 115.07 2.96
N GLU A 546 81.77 113.88 2.42
CA GLU A 546 82.48 112.82 3.14
C GLU A 546 83.94 113.29 3.37
N ASP A 547 84.24 113.75 4.58
CA ASP A 547 85.58 114.25 4.94
C ASP A 547 86.44 113.17 5.60
N ASP A 548 87.71 113.12 5.18
CA ASP A 548 88.78 112.25 5.66
C ASP A 548 89.09 112.42 7.16
N SER A 549 88.72 111.42 7.95
CA SER A 549 89.35 110.81 9.14
C SER A 549 90.26 111.54 10.16
N ASP A 550 90.37 112.87 10.27
CA ASP A 550 91.30 113.49 11.25
C ASP A 550 90.76 114.68 12.10
N THR A 551 89.46 114.73 12.39
CA THR A 551 88.90 115.60 13.45
C THR A 551 88.69 114.84 14.77
N PRO A 552 89.01 115.41 15.96
CA PRO A 552 88.82 114.74 17.23
C PRO A 552 87.34 114.41 17.44
N LYS A 553 87.03 113.12 17.58
CA LYS A 553 85.69 112.55 17.70
C LYS A 553 85.05 112.91 19.06
N SER A 554 84.56 114.13 19.19
CA SER A 554 83.66 114.49 20.31
C SER A 554 82.36 113.70 20.21
N SER A 555 81.83 113.25 21.36
CA SER A 555 80.59 112.46 21.40
C SER A 555 79.37 113.28 20.94
N LEU A 556 78.37 112.60 20.38
CA LEU A 556 77.12 113.22 19.92
C LEU A 556 76.42 114.07 21.00
N PRO A 557 76.29 113.59 22.26
CA PRO A 557 75.74 114.42 23.34
C PRO A 557 76.55 115.69 23.60
N ALA A 558 77.89 115.61 23.58
CA ALA A 558 78.76 116.77 23.77
C ALA A 558 78.61 117.79 22.63
N LEU A 559 78.49 117.33 21.39
CA LEU A 559 78.21 118.18 20.23
C LEU A 559 76.82 118.83 20.31
N ARG A 560 75.80 118.10 20.78
CA ARG A 560 74.44 118.62 21.00
C ARG A 560 74.44 119.72 22.06
N GLU A 561 75.14 119.52 23.17
CA GLU A 561 75.27 120.54 24.22
C GLU A 561 76.10 121.74 23.76
N ALA A 562 77.18 121.53 23.02
CA ALA A 562 77.97 122.61 22.42
C ALA A 562 77.13 123.45 21.43
N TYR A 563 76.29 122.82 20.60
CA TYR A 563 75.36 123.54 19.71
C TYR A 563 74.28 124.29 20.48
N ARG A 564 73.70 123.70 21.55
CA ARG A 564 72.74 124.37 22.43
C ARG A 564 73.37 125.58 23.12
N ALA A 565 74.56 125.42 23.70
CA ALA A 565 75.33 126.50 24.31
C ALA A 565 75.64 127.62 23.30
N ALA A 566 76.12 127.26 22.10
CA ALA A 566 76.39 128.23 21.03
C ALA A 566 75.12 128.95 20.52
N SER A 567 73.99 128.24 20.44
CA SER A 567 72.69 128.83 20.07
C SER A 567 72.15 129.74 21.17
N GLN A 568 72.27 129.34 22.44
CA GLN A 568 71.91 130.18 23.59
C GLN A 568 72.79 131.43 23.67
N VAL A 569 74.10 131.34 23.39
CA VAL A 569 75.01 132.50 23.31
C VAL A 569 74.66 133.41 22.13
N TYR A 570 74.25 132.86 20.98
CA TYR A 570 73.77 133.64 19.84
C TYR A 570 72.45 134.35 20.13
N GLU A 571 71.51 133.70 20.83
CA GLU A 571 70.23 134.29 21.24
C GLU A 571 70.36 135.28 22.40
N LYS A 572 71.38 135.15 23.25
CA LYS A 572 71.64 136.01 24.44
C LYS A 572 72.60 137.19 24.19
N VAL A 573 72.81 137.65 22.96
CA VAL A 573 73.62 138.87 22.70
C VAL A 573 72.83 140.12 23.10
N GLY A 574 72.79 140.39 24.41
CA GLY A 574 72.17 141.59 24.99
C GLY A 574 72.13 141.53 26.51
N VAL A 575 72.93 142.41 27.14
CA VAL A 575 72.97 142.77 28.57
C VAL A 575 73.84 141.89 29.47
N GLY A 576 75.08 142.35 29.70
CA GLY A 576 76.00 141.81 30.68
C GLY A 576 75.74 142.36 32.09
N ALA A 577 75.40 141.47 33.03
CA ALA A 577 75.60 141.62 34.47
C ALA A 577 75.54 140.27 35.23
N ASP A 578 74.76 139.29 34.76
CA ASP A 578 74.49 138.02 35.50
C ASP A 578 75.33 136.80 35.07
N LEU A 579 76.20 136.94 34.08
CA LEU A 579 77.04 135.84 33.58
C LEU A 579 78.01 135.27 34.63
N ARG A 580 78.43 136.06 35.64
CA ARG A 580 79.34 135.56 36.69
C ARG A 580 78.66 134.61 37.67
N ALA A 581 77.36 134.81 37.96
CA ALA A 581 76.61 133.94 38.85
C ALA A 581 76.25 132.63 38.15
N GLU A 582 75.92 132.70 36.85
CA GLU A 582 75.76 131.51 36.00
C GLU A 582 77.10 130.77 35.82
N GLN A 583 78.21 131.48 35.61
CA GLN A 583 79.56 130.90 35.54
C GLN A 583 79.93 130.18 36.84
N ALA A 584 79.75 130.81 38.00
CA ALA A 584 80.10 130.18 39.29
C ALA A 584 79.24 128.93 39.60
N ARG A 585 77.96 128.93 39.18
CA ARG A 585 77.11 127.73 39.27
C ARG A 585 77.58 126.63 38.32
N ALA A 586 77.87 126.98 37.06
CA ALA A 586 78.39 126.03 36.09
C ALA A 586 79.76 125.43 36.50
N GLU A 587 80.68 126.24 37.04
CA GLU A 587 81.97 125.78 37.57
C GLU A 587 81.79 124.85 38.79
N SER A 588 80.80 125.13 39.65
CA SER A 588 80.45 124.27 40.78
C SER A 588 79.84 122.94 40.32
N ASP A 589 78.95 122.97 39.33
CA ASP A 589 78.31 121.79 38.77
C ASP A 589 79.33 120.93 37.99
N GLU A 590 80.24 121.56 37.23
CA GLU A 590 81.37 120.91 36.55
C GLU A 590 82.30 120.23 37.57
N SER A 591 82.66 120.93 38.65
CA SER A 591 83.48 120.36 39.72
C SER A 591 82.79 119.17 40.39
N GLY A 592 81.48 119.26 40.64
CA GLY A 592 80.67 118.18 41.18
C GLY A 592 80.66 116.95 40.26
N ALA A 593 80.39 117.16 38.96
CA ALA A 593 80.37 116.11 37.95
C ALA A 593 81.75 115.45 37.75
N LEU A 594 82.84 116.23 37.76
CA LEU A 594 84.22 115.70 37.70
C LEU A 594 84.53 114.83 38.91
N THR A 595 84.10 115.24 40.11
CA THR A 595 84.30 114.47 41.34
C THR A 595 83.56 113.13 41.30
N GLU A 596 82.34 113.10 40.74
CA GLU A 596 81.59 111.86 40.53
C GLU A 596 82.23 110.97 39.46
N LEU A 597 82.73 111.55 38.36
CA LEU A 597 83.43 110.84 37.30
C LEU A 597 84.74 110.21 37.81
N ASP A 598 85.49 110.91 38.65
CA ASP A 598 86.76 110.41 39.22
C ASP A 598 86.57 109.28 40.24
N ARG A 599 85.39 109.14 40.84
CA ARG A 599 85.04 107.95 41.65
C ARG A 599 84.93 106.68 40.80
N LEU A 600 84.72 106.81 39.48
CA LEU A 600 84.62 105.67 38.57
C LEU A 600 86.02 105.18 38.15
N SER A 601 86.16 103.85 38.02
CA SER A 601 87.42 103.26 37.57
C SER A 601 87.78 103.72 36.15
N ASN A 602 89.08 103.79 35.84
CA ASN A 602 89.54 104.18 34.51
C ASN A 602 88.95 103.26 33.42
N LYS A 603 88.82 101.95 33.69
CA LYS A 603 88.17 100.99 32.77
C LYS A 603 86.71 101.36 32.47
N VAL A 604 85.94 101.74 33.49
CA VAL A 604 84.54 102.16 33.33
C VAL A 604 84.46 103.47 32.57
N ARG A 605 85.36 104.43 32.86
CA ARG A 605 85.42 105.71 32.14
C ARG A 605 85.72 105.53 30.66
N THR A 606 86.77 104.79 30.30
CA THR A 606 87.12 104.50 28.89
C THR A 606 85.99 103.76 28.18
N ARG A 607 85.31 102.81 28.86
CA ARG A 607 84.21 102.07 28.25
C ARG A 607 82.96 102.93 28.07
N ALA A 608 82.61 103.76 29.06
CA ALA A 608 81.51 104.71 28.96
C ALA A 608 81.76 105.71 27.82
N GLU A 609 82.99 106.19 27.65
CA GLU A 609 83.38 107.06 26.55
C GLU A 609 83.23 106.39 25.18
N GLN A 610 83.67 105.13 25.04
CA GLN A 610 83.45 104.33 23.84
C GLN A 610 81.96 104.11 23.54
N LEU A 611 81.15 103.84 24.57
CA LEU A 611 79.69 103.68 24.40
C LEU A 611 79.01 105.00 24.03
N LEU A 612 79.47 106.13 24.55
CA LEU A 612 78.96 107.46 24.16
C LEU A 612 79.31 107.85 22.71
N GLN A 613 80.36 107.24 22.15
CA GLN A 613 80.69 107.36 20.73
C GLN A 613 79.85 106.43 19.82
N SER A 614 79.11 105.49 20.41
CA SER A 614 78.23 104.58 19.67
C SER A 614 76.83 105.18 19.45
N PRO A 615 76.05 104.68 18.48
CA PRO A 615 74.68 105.14 18.25
C PRO A 615 73.76 104.98 19.48
N ASP A 616 74.01 103.96 20.29
CA ASP A 616 73.28 103.70 21.54
C ASP A 616 73.54 104.78 22.61
N GLY A 617 74.67 105.49 22.53
CA GLY A 617 75.03 106.60 23.42
C GLY A 617 74.38 107.93 23.05
N SER A 618 73.67 107.99 21.92
CA SER A 618 73.29 109.24 21.27
C SER A 618 72.31 110.11 22.06
N ASP A 619 71.34 109.54 22.77
CA ASP A 619 70.39 110.25 23.64
C ASP A 619 70.04 109.46 24.91
N GLY A 620 69.26 110.06 25.82
CA GLY A 620 68.87 109.44 27.09
C GLY A 620 68.06 108.15 26.93
N PRO A 621 66.98 108.15 26.11
CA PRO A 621 66.20 106.95 25.81
C PRO A 621 67.00 105.82 25.16
N SER A 622 67.89 106.10 24.20
CA SER A 622 68.71 105.07 23.55
C SER A 622 69.65 104.40 24.54
N ARG A 623 70.21 105.15 25.51
CA ARG A 623 71.04 104.58 26.58
C ARG A 623 70.24 103.67 27.51
N GLN A 624 69.01 104.06 27.87
CA GLN A 624 68.14 103.21 28.69
C GLN A 624 67.75 101.93 27.96
N ALA A 625 67.42 102.01 26.66
CA ALA A 625 67.14 100.84 25.83
C ALA A 625 68.36 99.92 25.70
N ALA A 626 69.56 100.47 25.50
CA ALA A 626 70.79 99.70 25.43
C ALA A 626 71.14 99.02 26.77
N ALA A 627 70.93 99.70 27.89
CA ALA A 627 71.11 99.12 29.23
C ALA A 627 70.13 97.97 29.47
N ALA A 628 68.85 98.16 29.15
CA ALA A 628 67.83 97.11 29.25
C ALA A 628 68.17 95.88 28.38
N ARG A 629 68.65 96.08 27.14
CA ARG A 629 69.11 94.97 26.28
C ARG A 629 70.28 94.20 26.89
N ALA A 630 71.25 94.91 27.47
CA ALA A 630 72.38 94.27 28.14
C ALA A 630 71.92 93.46 29.36
N GLU A 631 70.98 93.97 30.16
CA GLU A 631 70.39 93.25 31.28
C GLU A 631 69.61 92.01 30.83
N GLU A 632 68.77 92.11 29.80
CA GLU A 632 68.04 90.97 29.23
C GLU A 632 69.00 89.89 28.68
N LEU A 633 70.07 90.29 27.99
CA LEU A 633 71.10 89.37 27.50
C LEU A 633 71.83 88.67 28.65
N VAL A 634 72.13 89.38 29.74
CA VAL A 634 72.73 88.77 30.93
C VAL A 634 71.78 87.75 31.55
N GLN A 635 70.51 88.08 31.74
CA GLN A 635 69.51 87.13 32.26
C GLN A 635 69.36 85.88 31.38
N LEU A 636 69.38 86.05 30.05
CA LEU A 636 69.34 84.94 29.11
C LEU A 636 70.60 84.06 29.19
N LEU A 637 71.78 84.67 29.36
CA LEU A 637 73.02 83.91 29.52
C LEU A 637 73.11 83.22 30.88
N GLU A 638 72.63 83.85 31.95
CA GLU A 638 72.56 83.25 33.29
C GLU A 638 71.60 82.07 33.32
N THR A 639 70.43 82.18 32.68
CA THR A 639 69.50 81.04 32.57
C THR A 639 70.10 79.91 31.74
N ARG A 640 70.77 80.19 30.62
CA ARG A 640 71.50 79.16 29.84
C ARG A 640 72.65 78.52 30.65
N MET A 641 73.37 79.30 31.45
CA MET A 641 74.42 78.78 32.32
C MET A 641 73.82 77.93 33.45
N SER A 642 72.69 78.34 34.03
CA SER A 642 71.94 77.61 35.06
C SER A 642 71.48 76.27 34.53
N THR A 643 70.83 76.23 33.37
CA THR A 643 70.34 74.97 32.77
C THR A 643 71.49 74.05 32.38
N ALA A 644 72.58 74.57 31.80
CA ALA A 644 73.77 73.78 31.52
C ALA A 644 74.43 73.26 32.82
N SER A 645 74.46 74.06 33.88
CA SER A 645 75.00 73.66 35.19
C SER A 645 74.10 72.64 35.89
N GLU A 646 72.78 72.75 35.78
CA GLU A 646 71.81 71.76 36.28
C GLU A 646 71.92 70.45 35.50
N GLN A 647 72.05 70.48 34.18
CA GLN A 647 72.29 69.29 33.37
C GLN A 647 73.61 68.61 33.77
N LEU A 648 74.68 69.39 33.93
CA LEU A 648 75.97 68.88 34.38
C LEU A 648 75.90 68.35 35.82
N GLY A 649 75.13 68.99 36.70
CA GLY A 649 74.86 68.55 38.06
C GLY A 649 74.02 67.28 38.12
N ARG A 650 73.00 67.14 37.26
CA ARG A 650 72.20 65.91 37.11
C ARG A 650 73.07 64.78 36.60
N LEU A 651 73.85 64.98 35.55
CA LEU A 651 74.77 63.97 35.01
C LEU A 651 75.82 63.56 36.04
N ARG A 652 76.35 64.49 36.84
CA ARG A 652 77.22 64.18 37.98
C ARG A 652 76.50 63.41 39.08
N GLY A 653 75.30 63.82 39.46
CA GLY A 653 74.49 63.14 40.48
C GLY A 653 73.97 61.78 40.03
N GLU A 654 73.79 61.55 38.73
CA GLU A 654 73.54 60.22 38.14
C GLU A 654 74.82 59.39 38.19
N ALA A 655 75.97 59.94 37.81
CA ALA A 655 77.25 59.26 37.97
C ALA A 655 77.55 58.89 39.43
N GLU A 656 77.28 59.78 40.40
CA GLU A 656 77.43 59.53 41.84
C GLU A 656 76.41 58.52 42.38
N ARG A 657 75.14 58.58 41.95
CA ARG A 657 74.13 57.58 42.35
C ARG A 657 74.41 56.20 41.78
N HIS A 658 74.97 56.15 40.58
CA HIS A 658 75.44 54.91 39.96
C HIS A 658 76.85 54.53 40.43
N ALA A 659 77.50 55.31 41.29
CA ALA A 659 78.72 54.91 41.97
C ALA A 659 78.39 54.11 43.25
N PRO A 660 79.13 53.05 43.58
CA PRO A 660 78.95 52.30 44.83
C PRO A 660 79.36 53.10 46.08
N GLU A 661 78.81 52.75 47.25
CA GLU A 661 79.09 53.44 48.52
C GLU A 661 80.56 53.32 48.99
N ASP A 662 81.31 52.30 48.53
CA ASP A 662 82.68 51.99 49.00
C ASP A 662 83.78 52.03 47.90
N GLY A 663 83.54 52.52 46.67
CA GLY A 663 84.60 52.60 45.62
C GLY A 663 84.17 53.05 44.21
N GLU A 664 85.13 53.14 43.26
CA GLU A 664 84.92 53.65 41.88
C GLU A 664 84.07 52.73 40.95
N ALA A 665 83.85 51.45 41.28
CA ALA A 665 83.09 50.48 40.46
C ALA A 665 82.33 49.42 41.28
N HIS A 666 81.14 48.98 40.81
CA HIS A 666 80.26 48.00 41.52
C HIS A 666 80.79 46.57 41.50
N THR A 667 81.47 46.19 40.42
CA THR A 667 82.10 44.89 40.23
C THR A 667 83.31 45.06 39.30
N ALA A 668 84.35 44.24 39.46
CA ALA A 668 85.47 44.23 38.53
C ALA A 668 85.02 43.56 37.22
N LEU A 669 84.99 44.33 36.14
CA LEU A 669 84.80 43.80 34.79
C LEU A 669 86.11 43.14 34.32
N SER A 670 86.00 42.06 33.55
CA SER A 670 87.17 41.49 32.86
C SER A 670 87.71 42.50 31.84
N GLU A 671 89.01 42.48 31.53
CA GLU A 671 89.65 43.44 30.59
C GLU A 671 88.97 43.53 29.21
N GLU A 672 88.23 42.50 28.80
CA GLU A 672 87.47 42.46 27.54
C GLU A 672 86.15 43.25 27.59
N LEU A 673 85.62 43.54 28.78
CA LEU A 673 84.32 44.20 29.01
C LEU A 673 84.47 45.66 29.50
N GLU A 674 85.71 46.18 29.56
CA GLU A 674 85.95 47.58 29.85
C GLU A 674 85.72 48.45 28.60
N PRO A 675 84.81 49.45 28.65
CA PRO A 675 84.54 50.30 27.51
C PRO A 675 85.73 51.23 27.23
N ARG A 676 86.13 51.30 25.96
CA ARG A 676 87.21 52.19 25.50
C ARG A 676 86.72 53.62 25.22
N ASP A 677 85.48 53.73 24.74
CA ASP A 677 84.76 54.95 24.41
C ASP A 677 83.25 54.76 24.61
N ALA A 678 82.48 55.84 24.45
CA ALA A 678 81.03 55.84 24.67
C ALA A 678 80.28 54.92 23.68
N GLU A 679 80.74 54.80 22.44
CA GLU A 679 80.14 53.93 21.43
C GLU A 679 80.37 52.45 21.75
N HIS A 680 81.57 52.07 22.20
CA HIS A 680 81.87 50.72 22.64
C HIS A 680 81.09 50.35 23.92
N ALA A 681 80.92 51.29 24.85
CA ALA A 681 80.06 51.09 26.02
C ALA A 681 78.60 50.76 25.63
N GLN A 682 78.05 51.46 24.64
CA GLN A 682 76.70 51.18 24.13
C GLN A 682 76.61 49.81 23.42
N ALA A 683 77.67 49.36 22.74
CA ALA A 683 77.70 48.02 22.14
C ALA A 683 77.76 46.90 23.19
N LEU A 684 78.57 47.06 24.24
CA LEU A 684 78.65 46.10 25.34
C LEU A 684 77.33 46.05 26.13
N LEU A 685 76.70 47.19 26.41
CA LEU A 685 75.38 47.25 27.04
C LEU A 685 74.31 46.54 26.20
N ARG A 686 74.30 46.75 24.86
CA ARG A 686 73.39 46.03 23.96
C ARG A 686 73.57 44.52 24.01
N THR A 687 74.82 44.05 24.14
CA THR A 687 75.11 42.62 24.23
C THR A 687 74.64 42.03 25.56
N ALA A 688 74.93 42.72 26.67
CA ALA A 688 74.51 42.29 28.00
C ALA A 688 72.97 42.32 28.17
N THR A 689 72.28 43.31 27.60
CA THR A 689 70.80 43.36 27.63
C THR A 689 70.19 42.26 26.77
N ALA A 690 70.80 41.90 25.64
CA ALA A 690 70.37 40.76 24.83
C ALA A 690 70.52 39.42 25.57
N GLU A 691 71.65 39.22 26.28
CA GLU A 691 71.84 38.03 27.10
C GLU A 691 70.85 37.96 28.27
N LEU A 692 70.62 39.07 28.98
CA LEU A 692 69.62 39.13 30.06
C LEU A 692 68.22 38.80 29.54
N ALA A 693 67.83 39.36 28.39
CA ALA A 693 66.55 39.06 27.75
C ALA A 693 66.40 37.55 27.45
N SER A 694 67.45 36.91 26.90
CA SER A 694 67.43 35.48 26.61
C SER A 694 67.24 34.60 27.86
N ARG A 695 67.85 35.00 28.98
CA ARG A 695 67.73 34.27 30.25
C ARG A 695 66.36 34.47 30.90
N THR A 696 65.78 35.67 30.78
CA THR A 696 64.41 35.92 31.25
C THR A 696 63.39 35.12 30.43
N GLU A 697 63.59 34.99 29.12
CA GLU A 697 62.72 34.19 28.26
C GLU A 697 62.78 32.69 28.60
N ALA A 698 63.98 32.15 28.85
CA ALA A 698 64.12 30.76 29.30
C ALA A 698 63.40 30.51 30.65
N LEU A 699 63.42 31.48 31.56
CA LEU A 699 62.72 31.39 32.85
C LEU A 699 61.19 31.45 32.66
N THR A 700 60.67 32.27 31.75
CA THR A 700 59.23 32.33 31.47
C THR A 700 58.74 31.03 30.85
N GLN A 701 59.47 30.48 29.87
CA GLN A 701 59.16 29.18 29.25
C GLN A 701 59.11 28.04 30.29
N ALA A 702 60.06 28.00 31.22
CA ALA A 702 60.06 26.99 32.28
C ALA A 702 58.86 27.13 33.24
N ARG A 703 58.38 28.35 33.48
CA ARG A 703 57.18 28.59 34.31
C ARG A 703 55.91 28.20 33.58
N GLU A 704 55.81 28.49 32.29
CA GLU A 704 54.68 28.12 31.43
C GLU A 704 54.54 26.58 31.36
N ALA A 705 55.64 25.87 31.11
CA ALA A 705 55.66 24.40 31.13
C ALA A 705 55.24 23.82 32.50
N HIS A 706 55.65 24.46 33.60
CA HIS A 706 55.20 24.04 34.94
C HIS A 706 53.70 24.25 35.15
N THR A 707 53.14 25.37 34.68
CA THR A 707 51.68 25.61 34.76
C THR A 707 50.89 24.63 33.91
N GLU A 708 51.35 24.32 32.70
CA GLU A 708 50.71 23.32 31.83
C GLU A 708 50.69 21.93 32.48
N LEU A 709 51.81 21.51 33.09
CA LEU A 709 51.87 20.24 33.81
C LEU A 709 50.90 20.21 34.99
N LEU A 710 50.78 21.29 35.76
CA LEU A 710 49.81 21.38 36.86
C LEU A 710 48.36 21.31 36.37
N ASP A 711 48.04 21.97 35.27
CA ASP A 711 46.70 21.94 34.70
C ASP A 711 46.35 20.56 34.12
N SER A 712 47.32 19.88 33.48
CA SER A 712 47.16 18.49 33.02
C SER A 712 46.91 17.51 34.17
N HIS A 713 47.60 17.71 35.30
CA HIS A 713 47.42 16.89 36.50
C HIS A 713 46.02 17.08 37.10
N ARG A 714 45.54 18.32 37.23
CA ARG A 714 44.19 18.62 37.71
C ARG A 714 43.11 18.04 36.78
N ALA A 715 43.27 18.18 35.47
CA ALA A 715 42.35 17.60 34.50
C ALA A 715 42.27 16.07 34.63
N ALA A 716 43.39 15.40 34.89
CA ALA A 716 43.42 13.96 35.15
C ALA A 716 42.71 13.58 36.47
N GLU A 717 42.88 14.37 37.54
CA GLU A 717 42.16 14.17 38.81
C GLU A 717 40.64 14.35 38.64
N ASP A 718 40.22 15.41 37.93
CA ASP A 718 38.80 15.68 37.63
C ASP A 718 38.18 14.57 36.76
N ALA A 719 38.93 14.06 35.78
CA ALA A 719 38.48 12.94 34.94
C ALA A 719 38.31 11.66 35.77
N ALA A 720 39.25 11.34 36.66
CA ALA A 720 39.16 10.18 37.55
C ALA A 720 37.92 10.27 38.47
N GLY A 721 37.67 11.43 39.09
CA GLY A 721 36.46 11.66 39.89
C GLY A 721 35.18 11.53 39.06
N GLY A 722 35.21 12.01 37.81
CA GLY A 722 34.09 11.85 36.86
C GLY A 722 33.77 10.38 36.56
N PHE A 723 34.77 9.52 36.38
CA PHE A 723 34.57 8.08 36.17
C PHE A 723 34.02 7.39 37.42
N ASP A 724 34.49 7.74 38.60
CA ASP A 724 34.02 7.17 39.87
C ASP A 724 32.51 7.43 40.10
N GLU A 725 32.03 8.64 39.80
CA GLU A 725 30.61 8.99 39.87
C GLU A 725 29.74 8.17 38.90
N ILE A 726 30.22 7.99 37.66
CA ILE A 726 29.52 7.19 36.63
C ILE A 726 29.43 5.73 37.07
N ALA A 727 30.54 5.18 37.56
CA ALA A 727 30.62 3.81 38.06
C ALA A 727 29.70 3.60 39.27
N ALA A 728 29.56 4.59 40.17
CA ALA A 728 28.62 4.52 41.28
C ALA A 728 27.15 4.45 40.80
N MET A 729 26.76 5.31 39.85
CA MET A 729 25.40 5.31 39.30
C MET A 729 25.03 3.99 38.60
N LEU A 730 25.99 3.38 37.89
CA LEU A 730 25.77 2.09 37.23
C LEU A 730 25.66 0.94 38.23
N ARG A 731 26.51 0.93 39.27
CA ARG A 731 26.45 -0.07 40.35
C ARG A 731 25.11 -0.06 41.07
N ASP A 732 24.55 1.11 41.37
CA ASP A 732 23.24 1.20 42.05
C ASP A 732 22.10 0.55 41.25
N LEU A 733 22.14 0.62 39.91
CA LEU A 733 21.14 0.00 39.04
C LEU A 733 21.31 -1.52 38.94
N LEU A 734 22.55 -1.99 38.98
CA LEU A 734 22.87 -3.42 38.95
C LEU A 734 22.63 -4.10 40.30
N ARG A 735 22.62 -3.34 41.41
CA ARG A 735 22.45 -3.88 42.77
C ARG A 735 21.09 -4.56 43.00
N GLU A 736 20.08 -4.26 42.20
CA GLU A 736 18.80 -4.99 42.21
C GLU A 736 18.85 -6.34 41.47
N HIS A 737 19.88 -6.61 40.65
CA HIS A 737 19.88 -7.70 39.66
C HIS A 737 21.12 -8.62 39.65
N VAL A 738 22.15 -8.36 40.47
CA VAL A 738 23.37 -9.20 40.46
C VAL A 738 23.38 -10.16 41.66
N SER A 739 23.27 -11.45 41.37
CA SER A 739 23.77 -12.54 42.21
C SER A 739 25.30 -12.45 42.23
N ASP A 740 25.92 -12.57 43.40
CA ASP A 740 27.38 -12.53 43.60
C ASP A 740 28.10 -13.50 42.65
N GLU A 741 28.59 -13.00 41.51
CA GLU A 741 29.58 -13.68 40.68
C GLU A 741 30.85 -12.83 40.61
N GLU A 742 31.98 -13.53 40.69
CA GLU A 742 33.33 -13.04 40.91
C GLU A 742 33.69 -11.94 39.90
N GLN A 743 34.08 -10.77 40.41
CA GLN A 743 34.50 -9.63 39.59
C GLN A 743 35.82 -9.98 38.88
N GLU A 744 35.73 -10.32 37.60
CA GLU A 744 36.89 -10.36 36.70
C GLU A 744 37.54 -8.97 36.64
N GLU A 745 38.87 -8.91 36.48
CA GLU A 745 39.60 -7.66 36.24
C GLU A 745 39.10 -7.04 34.92
N GLN A 746 38.17 -6.11 35.03
CA GLN A 746 37.58 -5.43 33.88
C GLN A 746 38.61 -4.50 33.21
N GLU A 747 38.66 -4.55 31.88
CA GLU A 747 39.50 -3.67 31.07
C GLU A 747 39.13 -2.20 31.28
N ALA A 748 40.15 -1.33 31.34
CA ALA A 748 39.95 0.11 31.50
C ALA A 748 39.17 0.70 30.31
N TYR A 749 38.18 1.55 30.60
CA TYR A 749 37.38 2.21 29.56
C TYR A 749 38.28 3.14 28.72
N PRO A 750 38.33 2.99 27.38
CA PRO A 750 39.29 3.69 26.53
C PRO A 750 38.92 5.15 26.19
N GLY A 751 37.69 5.58 26.49
CA GLY A 751 37.15 6.88 26.08
C GLY A 751 37.24 7.98 27.16
N SER A 752 36.68 9.15 26.84
CA SER A 752 36.62 10.31 27.75
C SER A 752 35.52 10.16 28.83
N PRO A 753 35.57 10.90 29.95
CA PRO A 753 34.50 10.86 30.96
C PRO A 753 33.15 11.34 30.40
N GLU A 754 33.13 12.18 29.36
CA GLU A 754 31.90 12.60 28.69
C GLU A 754 31.29 11.48 27.84
N GLU A 755 32.13 10.76 27.08
CA GLU A 755 31.72 9.58 26.31
C GLU A 755 31.20 8.48 27.24
N ALA A 756 31.87 8.25 28.38
CA ALA A 756 31.41 7.32 29.39
C ALA A 756 30.06 7.74 30.01
N ARG A 757 29.82 9.03 30.25
CA ARG A 757 28.51 9.54 30.72
C ARG A 757 27.43 9.30 29.68
N GLN A 758 27.71 9.55 28.40
CA GLN A 758 26.76 9.33 27.32
C GLN A 758 26.43 7.84 27.16
N ALA A 759 27.45 6.98 27.10
CA ALA A 759 27.28 5.53 27.03
C ALA A 759 26.50 4.98 28.24
N ALA A 760 26.81 5.45 29.45
CA ALA A 760 26.06 5.09 30.66
C ALA A 760 24.59 5.58 30.59
N ALA A 761 24.34 6.79 30.10
CA ALA A 761 22.99 7.32 29.93
C ALA A 761 22.18 6.55 28.86
N GLU A 762 22.83 6.12 27.78
CA GLU A 762 22.24 5.28 26.74
C GLU A 762 21.89 3.89 27.24
N ALA A 763 22.83 3.20 27.91
CA ALA A 763 22.58 1.91 28.52
C ALA A 763 21.41 1.98 29.52
N ARG A 764 21.34 3.04 30.34
CA ARG A 764 20.23 3.29 31.26
C ARG A 764 18.90 3.53 30.56
N ARG A 765 18.90 4.27 29.44
CA ARG A 765 17.69 4.50 28.63
C ARG A 765 17.23 3.19 27.99
N SER A 766 18.14 2.41 27.42
CA SER A 766 17.86 1.09 26.85
C SER A 766 17.26 0.15 27.90
N LEU A 767 17.87 0.04 29.09
CA LEU A 767 17.36 -0.78 30.19
C LEU A 767 15.94 -0.37 30.60
N ARG A 768 15.66 0.93 30.75
CA ARG A 768 14.30 1.42 31.04
C ARG A 768 13.32 1.14 29.91
N GLY A 769 13.76 1.24 28.66
CA GLY A 769 12.98 0.87 27.49
C GLY A 769 12.58 -0.61 27.54
N CYS A 770 13.55 -1.51 27.70
CA CYS A 770 13.30 -2.94 27.83
C CYS A 770 12.40 -3.29 29.03
N ALA A 771 12.54 -2.60 30.17
CA ALA A 771 11.67 -2.79 31.32
C ALA A 771 10.22 -2.33 31.04
N ALA A 772 10.04 -1.22 30.32
CA ALA A 772 8.73 -0.76 29.89
C ALA A 772 8.10 -1.72 28.85
N ASP A 773 8.90 -2.22 27.91
CA ASP A 773 8.47 -3.21 26.91
C ASP A 773 8.06 -4.52 27.57
N LEU A 774 8.82 -5.00 28.57
CA LEU A 774 8.45 -6.16 29.38
C LEU A 774 7.11 -5.93 30.10
N SER A 775 6.95 -4.78 30.77
CA SER A 775 5.69 -4.44 31.45
C SER A 775 4.50 -4.30 30.48
N ALA A 776 4.73 -3.81 29.25
CA ALA A 776 3.72 -3.70 28.21
C ALA A 776 3.34 -5.08 27.67
N ALA A 777 4.31 -5.95 27.39
CA ALA A 777 4.10 -7.33 26.97
C ALA A 777 3.32 -8.12 28.05
N GLU A 778 3.68 -8.01 29.32
CA GLU A 778 2.95 -8.63 30.42
C GLU A 778 1.49 -8.13 30.49
N SER A 779 1.27 -6.83 30.29
CA SER A 779 -0.08 -6.25 30.31
C SER A 779 -0.92 -6.74 29.11
N ALA A 780 -0.33 -6.83 27.93
CA ALA A 780 -0.98 -7.38 26.73
C ALA A 780 -1.36 -8.85 26.91
N VAL A 781 -0.50 -9.66 27.54
CA VAL A 781 -0.79 -11.07 27.87
C VAL A 781 -1.96 -11.18 28.86
N ARG A 782 -2.02 -10.29 29.88
CA ARG A 782 -3.16 -10.23 30.80
C ARG A 782 -4.45 -9.85 30.09
N GLU A 783 -4.42 -8.82 29.23
CA GLU A 783 -5.59 -8.39 28.47
C GLU A 783 -6.12 -9.48 27.53
N ALA A 784 -5.23 -10.15 26.78
CA ALA A 784 -5.59 -11.27 25.91
C ALA A 784 -6.22 -12.43 26.71
N SER A 785 -5.67 -12.72 27.89
CA SER A 785 -6.23 -13.71 28.82
C SER A 785 -7.63 -13.32 29.28
N ASP A 786 -7.86 -12.05 29.63
CA ASP A 786 -9.17 -11.54 30.02
C ASP A 786 -10.19 -11.55 28.87
N VAL A 787 -9.76 -11.27 27.63
CA VAL A 787 -10.61 -11.42 26.44
C VAL A 787 -11.02 -12.87 26.25
N LEU A 788 -10.09 -13.82 26.40
CA LEU A 788 -10.37 -15.25 26.28
C LEU A 788 -11.38 -15.71 27.33
N VAL A 789 -11.19 -15.31 28.60
CA VAL A 789 -12.11 -15.63 29.70
C VAL A 789 -13.50 -14.99 29.48
N ARG A 790 -13.56 -13.73 29.03
CA ARG A 790 -14.84 -13.07 28.67
C ARG A 790 -15.54 -13.79 27.53
N HIS A 791 -14.82 -14.20 26.50
CA HIS A 791 -15.36 -14.93 25.36
C HIS A 791 -15.97 -16.27 25.80
N ALA A 792 -15.25 -17.03 26.65
CA ALA A 792 -15.74 -18.29 27.21
C ALA A 792 -17.00 -18.11 28.09
N ASN A 793 -17.15 -16.94 28.74
CA ASN A 793 -18.30 -16.59 29.57
C ASN A 793 -19.49 -15.99 28.81
N ALA A 794 -19.40 -15.75 27.50
CA ALA A 794 -20.50 -15.18 26.73
C ALA A 794 -21.75 -16.11 26.70
N THR A 795 -22.93 -15.53 26.89
CA THR A 795 -24.22 -16.27 27.02
C THR A 795 -24.55 -17.13 25.80
N ARG A 796 -24.19 -16.69 24.59
CA ARG A 796 -24.38 -17.45 23.34
C ARG A 796 -23.70 -18.83 23.33
N TYR A 797 -22.66 -19.01 24.15
CA TYR A 797 -21.91 -20.26 24.25
C TYR A 797 -22.28 -21.10 25.48
N GLU A 798 -23.31 -20.72 26.23
CA GLU A 798 -23.75 -21.44 27.43
C GLU A 798 -24.14 -22.89 27.12
N GLN A 799 -24.72 -23.14 25.94
CA GLN A 799 -25.11 -24.46 25.47
C GLN A 799 -23.93 -25.33 25.02
N VAL A 800 -22.74 -24.74 24.81
CA VAL A 800 -21.54 -25.46 24.39
C VAL A 800 -20.87 -26.10 25.61
N ARG A 801 -21.01 -27.42 25.74
CA ARG A 801 -20.44 -28.23 26.83
C ARG A 801 -19.12 -28.88 26.42
N THR A 802 -18.08 -28.07 26.22
CA THR A 802 -16.71 -28.54 25.96
C THR A 802 -15.84 -28.43 27.21
N PRO A 803 -15.02 -29.45 27.53
CA PRO A 803 -14.15 -29.44 28.72
C PRO A 803 -13.13 -28.31 28.70
N ALA A 804 -12.64 -27.91 27.52
CA ALA A 804 -11.74 -26.77 27.37
C ALA A 804 -12.38 -25.43 27.77
N ARG A 805 -13.69 -25.23 27.53
CA ARG A 805 -14.42 -24.04 28.00
C ARG A 805 -14.49 -24.00 29.53
N GLN A 806 -14.60 -25.15 30.18
CA GLN A 806 -14.58 -25.24 31.64
C GLN A 806 -13.18 -24.92 32.19
N GLN A 807 -12.13 -25.49 31.59
CA GLN A 807 -10.73 -25.21 31.98
C GLN A 807 -10.36 -23.72 31.82
N ILE A 808 -10.76 -23.07 30.73
CA ILE A 808 -10.52 -21.63 30.51
C ILE A 808 -11.19 -20.77 31.60
N ARG A 809 -12.32 -21.21 32.16
CA ARG A 809 -13.03 -20.47 33.23
C ARG A 809 -12.45 -20.72 34.63
N GLU A 810 -11.83 -21.88 34.84
CA GLU A 810 -11.37 -22.34 36.16
C GLU A 810 -9.87 -22.05 36.40
N LEU A 811 -9.05 -21.96 35.36
CA LEU A 811 -7.62 -21.63 35.51
C LEU A 811 -7.40 -20.13 35.83
N PRO A 812 -6.38 -19.80 36.65
CA PRO A 812 -5.95 -18.42 36.85
C PRO A 812 -5.32 -17.83 35.58
N ALA A 813 -5.51 -16.53 35.35
CA ALA A 813 -5.10 -15.85 34.12
C ALA A 813 -3.60 -15.99 33.80
N SER A 814 -2.73 -16.10 34.81
CA SER A 814 -1.29 -16.31 34.63
C SER A 814 -0.91 -17.66 34.05
N ALA A 815 -1.75 -18.69 34.22
CA ALA A 815 -1.50 -20.05 33.74
C ALA A 815 -2.18 -20.36 32.39
N LEU A 816 -3.01 -19.44 31.88
CA LEU A 816 -3.69 -19.58 30.58
C LEU A 816 -2.71 -19.61 29.38
N PRO A 817 -1.67 -18.77 29.30
CA PRO A 817 -0.75 -18.76 28.15
C PRO A 817 -0.03 -20.10 27.94
N GLU A 818 0.35 -20.78 29.02
CA GLU A 818 1.04 -22.09 28.96
C GLU A 818 0.18 -23.19 28.30
N HIS A 819 -1.15 -23.06 28.39
CA HIS A 819 -2.12 -24.02 27.85
C HIS A 819 -2.71 -23.59 26.51
N ALA A 820 -2.53 -22.32 26.11
CA ALA A 820 -3.15 -21.72 24.93
C ALA A 820 -2.80 -22.47 23.64
N GLN A 821 -1.51 -22.79 23.42
CA GLN A 821 -1.07 -23.51 22.23
C GLN A 821 -1.70 -24.90 22.14
N LYS A 822 -1.70 -25.65 23.25
CA LYS A 822 -2.29 -26.99 23.31
C LYS A 822 -3.80 -26.98 23.00
N TRP A 823 -4.53 -25.96 23.47
CA TRP A 823 -5.94 -25.79 23.12
C TRP A 823 -6.15 -25.41 21.66
N ALA A 824 -5.32 -24.51 21.11
CA ALA A 824 -5.37 -24.14 19.70
C ALA A 824 -5.18 -25.37 18.79
N ASP A 825 -4.15 -26.18 19.07
CA ASP A 825 -3.85 -27.41 18.34
C ASP A 825 -5.02 -28.43 18.45
N ALA A 826 -5.64 -28.54 19.63
CA ALA A 826 -6.79 -29.42 19.83
C ALA A 826 -8.07 -28.93 19.13
N PHE A 827 -8.26 -27.61 19.01
CA PHE A 827 -9.42 -27.02 18.34
C PHE A 827 -9.27 -26.98 16.82
N ALA A 828 -8.06 -26.92 16.28
CA ALA A 828 -7.83 -26.77 14.84
C ALA A 828 -8.52 -27.85 13.97
N PRO A 829 -8.47 -29.16 14.29
CA PRO A 829 -9.20 -30.18 13.54
C PRO A 829 -10.71 -29.98 13.60
N ARG A 830 -11.25 -29.63 14.77
CA ARG A 830 -12.70 -29.43 14.97
C ARG A 830 -13.19 -28.18 14.25
N LEU A 831 -12.40 -27.12 14.24
CA LEU A 831 -12.67 -25.91 13.49
C LEU A 831 -12.77 -26.24 12.00
N ARG A 832 -11.80 -26.99 11.46
CA ARG A 832 -11.79 -27.41 10.06
C ARG A 832 -13.06 -28.19 9.69
N VAL A 833 -13.44 -29.19 10.49
CA VAL A 833 -14.66 -29.98 10.26
C VAL A 833 -15.91 -29.09 10.28
N LEU A 834 -16.05 -28.20 11.28
CA LEU A 834 -17.21 -27.31 11.37
C LEU A 834 -17.25 -26.31 10.20
N THR A 835 -16.11 -25.83 9.75
CA THR A 835 -16.01 -24.96 8.56
C THR A 835 -16.45 -25.73 7.31
N ASP A 836 -15.99 -26.97 7.14
CA ASP A 836 -16.37 -27.82 6.01
C ASP A 836 -17.87 -28.16 6.05
N GLU A 837 -18.42 -28.44 7.24
CA GLU A 837 -19.86 -28.68 7.43
C GLU A 837 -20.71 -27.44 7.14
N LEU A 838 -20.29 -26.25 7.58
CA LEU A 838 -20.96 -24.99 7.27
C LEU A 838 -20.93 -24.70 5.76
N ALA A 839 -19.78 -24.86 5.11
CA ALA A 839 -19.67 -24.73 3.66
C ALA A 839 -20.54 -25.76 2.93
N GLN A 840 -20.67 -26.98 3.46
CA GLN A 840 -21.58 -27.98 2.91
C GLN A 840 -23.05 -27.57 3.07
N LEU A 841 -23.43 -26.98 4.21
CA LEU A 841 -24.77 -26.46 4.44
C LEU A 841 -25.11 -25.31 3.50
N GLU A 842 -24.15 -24.42 3.22
CA GLU A 842 -24.29 -23.34 2.24
C GLU A 842 -24.48 -23.90 0.83
N ARG A 843 -23.66 -24.86 0.39
CA ARG A 843 -23.84 -25.56 -0.90
C ARG A 843 -25.21 -26.23 -1.01
N ASN A 844 -25.67 -26.87 0.07
CA ASN A 844 -26.98 -27.51 0.11
C ASN A 844 -28.11 -26.46 0.01
N ARG A 845 -27.98 -25.32 0.70
CA ARG A 845 -28.91 -24.19 0.61
C ARG A 845 -28.99 -23.67 -0.81
N ASP A 846 -27.85 -23.41 -1.45
CA ASP A 846 -27.79 -22.90 -2.82
C ASP A 846 -28.42 -23.88 -3.81
N SER A 847 -28.16 -25.19 -3.64
CA SER A 847 -28.82 -26.22 -4.45
C SER A 847 -30.34 -26.26 -4.27
N ILE A 848 -30.84 -26.06 -3.05
CA ILE A 848 -32.29 -25.95 -2.78
C ILE A 848 -32.88 -24.71 -3.45
N VAL A 849 -32.19 -23.57 -3.35
CA VAL A 849 -32.60 -22.31 -3.98
C VAL A 849 -32.62 -22.45 -5.51
N ASP A 850 -31.62 -23.06 -6.12
CA ASP A 850 -31.56 -23.32 -7.56
C ASP A 850 -32.71 -24.21 -8.05
N ARG A 851 -33.04 -25.28 -7.30
CA ARG A 851 -34.18 -26.15 -7.63
C ARG A 851 -35.51 -25.41 -7.48
N LEU A 852 -35.66 -24.63 -6.41
CA LEU A 852 -36.86 -23.81 -6.20
C LEU A 852 -37.00 -22.75 -7.29
N ARG A 853 -35.89 -22.15 -7.74
CA ARG A 853 -35.86 -21.21 -8.87
C ARG A 853 -36.43 -21.86 -10.13
N GLY A 854 -35.95 -23.05 -10.51
CA GLY A 854 -36.46 -23.76 -11.69
C GLY A 854 -37.97 -24.06 -11.61
N LEU A 855 -38.48 -24.42 -10.43
CA LEU A 855 -39.93 -24.63 -10.22
C LEU A 855 -40.73 -23.32 -10.31
N VAL A 856 -40.20 -22.22 -9.77
CA VAL A 856 -40.83 -20.89 -9.85
C VAL A 856 -40.84 -20.38 -11.29
N GLU A 857 -39.74 -20.52 -12.02
CA GLU A 857 -39.64 -20.17 -13.44
C GLU A 857 -40.64 -20.99 -14.29
N SER A 858 -40.75 -22.30 -14.03
CA SER A 858 -41.77 -23.14 -14.67
C SER A 858 -43.19 -22.65 -14.39
N ALA A 859 -43.49 -22.26 -13.15
CA ALA A 859 -44.81 -21.74 -12.78
C ALA A 859 -45.12 -20.40 -13.48
N LEU A 860 -44.13 -19.51 -13.62
CA LEU A 860 -44.26 -18.26 -14.39
C LEU A 860 -44.47 -18.53 -15.89
N ALA A 861 -43.79 -19.54 -16.44
CA ALA A 861 -44.00 -19.99 -17.83
C ALA A 861 -45.41 -20.58 -18.05
N THR A 862 -45.95 -21.30 -17.08
CA THR A 862 -47.35 -21.78 -17.10
C THR A 862 -48.33 -20.61 -17.14
N LEU A 863 -48.11 -19.53 -16.37
CA LEU A 863 -48.95 -18.32 -16.42
C LEU A 863 -48.95 -17.66 -17.82
N ARG A 864 -47.78 -17.56 -18.47
CA ARG A 864 -47.69 -17.05 -19.85
C ARG A 864 -48.38 -17.97 -20.85
N SER A 865 -48.25 -19.28 -20.66
CA SER A 865 -48.91 -20.28 -21.51
C SER A 865 -50.43 -20.21 -21.39
N ALA A 866 -50.95 -19.92 -20.19
CA ALA A 866 -52.38 -19.67 -19.96
C ALA A 866 -52.91 -18.48 -20.77
N GLN A 867 -52.16 -17.37 -20.79
CA GLN A 867 -52.50 -16.20 -21.62
C GLN A 867 -52.48 -16.54 -23.12
N ARG A 868 -51.44 -17.23 -23.59
CA ARG A 868 -51.32 -17.63 -25.01
C ARG A 868 -52.44 -18.56 -25.47
N LEU A 869 -52.78 -19.56 -24.64
CA LEU A 869 -53.87 -20.51 -24.92
C LEU A 869 -55.26 -19.86 -24.79
N SER A 870 -55.35 -18.70 -24.15
CA SER A 870 -56.60 -17.93 -24.08
C SER A 870 -56.92 -17.14 -25.35
N ARG A 871 -56.06 -17.21 -26.38
CA ARG A 871 -56.25 -16.50 -27.64
C ARG A 871 -57.47 -17.03 -28.39
N LEU A 872 -58.40 -16.13 -28.71
CA LEU A 872 -59.66 -16.46 -29.35
C LEU A 872 -59.48 -16.71 -30.86
N PRO A 873 -60.30 -17.62 -31.44
CA PRO A 873 -60.25 -17.97 -32.86
C PRO A 873 -60.62 -16.80 -33.78
N GLU A 874 -60.27 -16.92 -35.06
CA GLU A 874 -60.67 -15.97 -36.09
C GLU A 874 -62.17 -16.09 -36.39
N GLY A 875 -62.89 -14.96 -36.56
CA GLY A 875 -64.32 -14.94 -36.89
C GLY A 875 -65.25 -14.33 -35.83
N LEU A 876 -64.71 -13.81 -34.71
CA LEU A 876 -65.45 -13.21 -33.59
C LEU A 876 -65.39 -11.66 -33.58
N GLY A 877 -65.39 -11.01 -34.74
CA GLY A 877 -65.32 -9.54 -34.82
C GLY A 877 -64.05 -8.96 -34.16
N GLU A 878 -64.17 -7.91 -33.34
CA GLU A 878 -63.05 -7.26 -32.62
C GLU A 878 -62.33 -8.19 -31.61
N TRP A 879 -62.92 -9.33 -31.26
CA TRP A 879 -62.32 -10.33 -30.38
C TRP A 879 -61.38 -11.30 -31.11
N SER A 880 -61.38 -11.31 -32.44
CA SER A 880 -60.55 -12.20 -33.24
C SER A 880 -59.07 -12.00 -32.92
N GLY A 881 -58.38 -13.07 -32.52
CA GLY A 881 -56.96 -13.03 -32.18
C GLY A 881 -56.60 -12.32 -30.87
N GLN A 882 -57.58 -11.82 -30.11
CA GLN A 882 -57.38 -11.25 -28.78
C GLN A 882 -57.27 -12.35 -27.71
N GLU A 883 -56.50 -12.08 -26.66
CA GLU A 883 -56.38 -12.97 -25.49
C GLU A 883 -57.57 -12.76 -24.56
N PHE A 884 -58.34 -13.81 -24.31
CA PHE A 884 -59.45 -13.78 -23.36
C PHE A 884 -58.98 -13.48 -21.93
N LEU A 885 -57.82 -14.01 -21.55
CA LEU A 885 -57.16 -13.79 -20.27
C LEU A 885 -55.83 -13.07 -20.52
N ARG A 886 -55.66 -11.85 -19.98
CA ARG A 886 -54.41 -11.11 -20.06
C ARG A 886 -53.76 -11.06 -18.69
N ILE A 887 -52.59 -11.67 -18.56
CA ILE A 887 -51.81 -11.74 -17.32
C ILE A 887 -50.59 -10.83 -17.49
N ARG A 888 -50.39 -9.87 -16.57
CA ARG A 888 -49.22 -8.99 -16.56
C ARG A 888 -48.48 -9.11 -15.25
N PHE A 889 -47.19 -9.40 -15.34
CA PHE A 889 -46.24 -9.35 -14.24
C PHE A 889 -44.85 -8.98 -14.76
N GLU A 890 -44.01 -8.49 -13.86
CA GLU A 890 -42.61 -8.20 -14.11
C GLU A 890 -41.77 -9.40 -13.67
N GLU A 891 -40.92 -9.91 -14.56
CA GLU A 891 -40.00 -10.99 -14.19
C GLU A 891 -38.75 -10.39 -13.56
N PRO A 892 -38.38 -10.82 -12.34
CA PRO A 892 -37.10 -10.42 -11.75
C PRO A 892 -35.96 -11.02 -12.55
N ASP A 893 -34.81 -10.34 -12.54
CA ASP A 893 -33.56 -10.91 -13.01
C ASP A 893 -33.13 -12.09 -12.13
N GLN A 894 -32.30 -12.98 -12.68
CA GLN A 894 -31.92 -14.24 -12.03
C GLN A 894 -31.22 -14.04 -10.67
N ALA A 895 -30.43 -12.96 -10.52
CA ALA A 895 -29.73 -12.67 -9.27
C ALA A 895 -30.72 -12.26 -8.17
N THR A 896 -31.60 -11.30 -8.47
CA THR A 896 -32.67 -10.87 -7.54
C THR A 896 -33.61 -12.02 -7.17
N LEU A 897 -33.93 -12.90 -8.12
CA LEU A 897 -34.78 -14.07 -7.85
C LEU A 897 -34.10 -15.04 -6.88
N THR A 898 -32.81 -15.31 -7.08
CA THR A 898 -32.04 -16.23 -6.24
C THR A 898 -31.94 -15.71 -4.80
N GLU A 899 -31.67 -14.41 -4.63
CA GLU A 899 -31.62 -13.76 -3.31
C GLU A 899 -32.95 -13.88 -2.56
N ARG A 900 -34.06 -13.49 -3.20
CA ARG A 900 -35.41 -13.56 -2.59
C ARG A 900 -35.84 -14.98 -2.27
N LEU A 901 -35.50 -15.95 -3.12
CA LEU A 901 -35.79 -17.36 -2.84
C LEU A 901 -34.94 -17.90 -1.68
N GLY A 902 -33.70 -17.43 -1.53
CA GLY A 902 -32.86 -17.68 -0.37
C GLY A 902 -33.54 -17.23 0.93
N GLU A 903 -34.05 -16.00 0.97
CA GLU A 903 -34.78 -15.49 2.14
C GLU A 903 -36.04 -16.32 2.48
N VAL A 904 -36.78 -16.77 1.46
CA VAL A 904 -37.97 -17.63 1.65
C VAL A 904 -37.59 -18.97 2.26
N VAL A 905 -36.47 -19.57 1.84
CA VAL A 905 -35.95 -20.83 2.40
C VAL A 905 -35.45 -20.63 3.83
N ASP A 906 -34.73 -19.53 4.09
CA ASP A 906 -34.19 -19.21 5.42
C ASP A 906 -35.31 -18.92 6.44
N GLU A 907 -36.37 -18.21 6.03
CA GLU A 907 -37.52 -17.95 6.90
C GLU A 907 -38.37 -19.21 7.11
N ALA A 908 -38.52 -20.06 6.09
CA ALA A 908 -39.22 -21.34 6.21
C ALA A 908 -38.49 -22.30 7.17
N THR A 909 -37.17 -22.39 7.07
CA THR A 909 -36.34 -23.22 7.97
C THR A 909 -36.37 -22.69 9.39
N ARG A 910 -36.24 -21.36 9.59
CA ARG A 910 -36.36 -20.73 10.92
C ARG A 910 -37.72 -20.97 11.57
N ALA A 911 -38.80 -20.82 10.80
CA ALA A 911 -40.16 -21.06 11.27
C ALA A 911 -40.38 -22.54 11.66
N ALA A 912 -39.80 -23.47 10.92
CA ALA A 912 -39.89 -24.90 11.21
C ALA A 912 -39.10 -25.29 12.47
N VAL A 913 -37.87 -24.78 12.63
CA VAL A 913 -37.05 -24.99 13.84
C VAL A 913 -37.74 -24.42 15.07
N LYS A 914 -38.33 -23.23 14.98
CA LYS A 914 -39.06 -22.59 16.10
C LYS A 914 -40.33 -23.34 16.51
N LYS A 915 -41.01 -24.00 15.56
CA LYS A 915 -42.26 -24.73 15.80
C LYS A 915 -42.06 -26.22 16.10
N ASN A 916 -40.84 -26.74 16.01
CA ASN A 916 -40.53 -28.17 16.16
C ASN A 916 -41.43 -29.07 15.30
N SER A 917 -41.86 -28.56 14.14
CA SER A 917 -42.80 -29.24 13.24
C SER A 917 -42.05 -29.92 12.10
N ASP A 918 -42.36 -31.18 11.83
CA ASP A 918 -41.86 -31.89 10.65
C ASP A 918 -42.18 -31.08 9.38
N LEU A 919 -41.16 -30.74 8.57
CA LEU A 919 -41.29 -30.09 7.24
C LEU A 919 -42.10 -30.94 6.23
N ARG A 920 -42.63 -32.09 6.65
CA ARG A 920 -43.45 -32.95 5.83
C ARG A 920 -44.87 -32.40 5.76
N ARG A 921 -45.10 -31.65 4.69
CA ARG A 921 -46.37 -31.33 3.99
C ARG A 921 -46.65 -29.84 3.97
N ASP A 922 -46.03 -29.15 3.01
CA ASP A 922 -46.74 -28.36 1.99
C ASP A 922 -45.75 -27.76 0.97
N GLY A 923 -45.25 -28.59 0.05
CA GLY A 923 -44.36 -28.11 -1.04
C GLY A 923 -45.05 -27.09 -1.96
N MET A 924 -46.39 -27.13 -2.05
CA MET A 924 -47.16 -26.17 -2.80
C MET A 924 -47.15 -24.80 -2.12
N SER A 925 -47.29 -24.73 -0.80
CA SER A 925 -47.14 -23.47 -0.06
C SER A 925 -45.75 -22.85 -0.22
N LEU A 926 -44.68 -23.65 -0.22
CA LEU A 926 -43.32 -23.13 -0.44
C LEU A 926 -43.17 -22.56 -1.86
N LEU A 927 -43.68 -23.28 -2.87
CA LEU A 927 -43.68 -22.82 -4.26
C LEU A 927 -44.51 -21.54 -4.43
N LEU A 928 -45.71 -21.47 -3.84
CA LEU A 928 -46.56 -20.28 -3.90
C LEU A 928 -45.91 -19.07 -3.22
N ARG A 929 -45.21 -19.28 -2.10
CA ARG A 929 -44.39 -18.22 -1.47
C ARG A 929 -43.23 -17.79 -2.35
N GLY A 930 -42.56 -18.73 -3.02
CA GLY A 930 -41.50 -18.45 -3.98
C GLY A 930 -41.99 -17.64 -5.19
N VAL A 931 -43.12 -18.05 -5.78
CA VAL A 931 -43.79 -17.32 -6.87
C VAL A 931 -44.23 -15.93 -6.39
N ALA A 932 -44.83 -15.80 -5.21
CA ALA A 932 -45.21 -14.51 -4.64
C ALA A 932 -43.99 -13.60 -4.42
N ALA A 933 -42.87 -14.12 -3.91
CA ALA A 933 -41.63 -13.38 -3.71
C ALA A 933 -40.99 -12.93 -5.04
N ALA A 934 -41.05 -13.78 -6.07
CA ALA A 934 -40.60 -13.44 -7.42
C ALA A 934 -41.37 -12.25 -8.00
N LEU A 935 -42.67 -12.15 -7.71
CA LEU A 935 -43.57 -11.15 -8.29
C LEU A 935 -43.63 -9.82 -7.51
N GLN A 936 -42.95 -9.70 -6.37
CA GLN A 936 -42.88 -8.43 -5.64
C GLN A 936 -42.00 -7.38 -6.36
N PRO A 937 -42.29 -6.07 -6.22
CA PRO A 937 -43.35 -5.48 -5.40
C PRO A 937 -44.70 -5.32 -6.14
N LYS A 938 -44.73 -5.39 -7.47
CA LYS A 938 -45.91 -5.02 -8.27
C LYS A 938 -47.01 -6.10 -8.29
N GLY A 939 -46.68 -7.36 -8.01
CA GLY A 939 -47.62 -8.47 -8.02
C GLY A 939 -48.07 -8.88 -9.43
N VAL A 940 -49.21 -9.57 -9.52
CA VAL A 940 -49.80 -10.04 -10.78
C VAL A 940 -51.10 -9.30 -11.04
N ALA A 941 -51.20 -8.68 -12.22
CA ALA A 941 -52.44 -8.09 -12.71
C ALA A 941 -53.08 -9.02 -13.75
N VAL A 942 -54.33 -9.44 -13.50
CA VAL A 942 -55.09 -10.31 -14.41
C VAL A 942 -56.33 -9.56 -14.88
N GLU A 943 -56.51 -9.46 -16.19
CA GLU A 943 -57.64 -8.82 -16.86
C GLU A 943 -58.36 -9.83 -17.76
N ILE A 944 -59.69 -9.79 -17.80
CA ILE A 944 -60.55 -10.67 -18.60
C ILE A 944 -61.36 -9.82 -19.60
N LEU A 945 -61.53 -10.33 -20.82
CA LEU A 945 -62.43 -9.71 -21.82
C LEU A 945 -63.90 -9.88 -21.43
N LYS A 946 -64.66 -8.78 -21.42
CA LYS A 946 -66.06 -8.76 -21.00
C LYS A 946 -67.01 -9.17 -22.13
N PRO A 947 -67.74 -10.29 -22.04
CA PRO A 947 -68.57 -10.81 -23.14
C PRO A 947 -69.84 -9.98 -23.33
N ASP A 948 -69.76 -8.92 -24.13
CA ASP A 948 -70.89 -8.04 -24.46
C ASP A 948 -71.47 -8.35 -25.86
N ALA A 949 -72.73 -7.98 -26.10
CA ALA A 949 -73.44 -8.26 -27.34
C ALA A 949 -72.81 -7.66 -28.61
N VAL A 950 -71.99 -6.61 -28.45
CA VAL A 950 -71.27 -5.92 -29.54
C VAL A 950 -69.84 -6.46 -29.69
N LEU A 951 -69.42 -7.41 -28.84
CA LEU A 951 -68.06 -7.97 -28.80
C LEU A 951 -66.97 -6.88 -28.77
N ARG A 952 -67.15 -5.85 -27.93
CA ARG A 952 -66.14 -4.80 -27.73
C ARG A 952 -64.92 -5.36 -27.01
N ALA A 953 -63.72 -4.91 -27.37
CA ALA A 953 -62.48 -5.30 -26.67
C ALA A 953 -62.31 -4.63 -25.28
N GLU A 954 -63.36 -4.61 -24.44
CA GLU A 954 -63.33 -4.08 -23.07
C GLU A 954 -62.78 -5.14 -22.10
N ARG A 955 -61.77 -4.75 -21.31
CA ARG A 955 -61.08 -5.61 -20.35
C ARG A 955 -61.37 -5.16 -18.92
N VAL A 956 -61.71 -6.10 -18.05
CA VAL A 956 -62.02 -5.86 -16.64
C VAL A 956 -61.05 -6.65 -15.76
N PRO A 957 -60.47 -6.05 -14.70
CA PRO A 957 -59.65 -6.78 -13.73
C PRO A 957 -60.46 -7.90 -13.05
N VAL A 958 -59.85 -9.07 -12.83
CA VAL A 958 -60.55 -10.24 -12.23
C VAL A 958 -61.19 -9.91 -10.88
N GLY A 959 -60.55 -9.06 -10.06
CA GLY A 959 -61.09 -8.63 -8.77
C GLY A 959 -62.42 -7.88 -8.84
N GLN A 960 -62.81 -7.36 -10.00
CA GLN A 960 -64.05 -6.60 -10.23
C GLN A 960 -65.09 -7.40 -11.03
N MET A 961 -64.79 -8.65 -11.38
CA MET A 961 -65.62 -9.48 -12.26
C MET A 961 -67.02 -9.75 -11.66
N GLY A 962 -67.11 -9.97 -10.35
CA GLY A 962 -68.38 -10.25 -9.65
C GLY A 962 -69.36 -9.08 -9.63
N ASP A 963 -68.87 -7.83 -9.74
CA ASP A 963 -69.68 -6.63 -9.64
C ASP A 963 -70.12 -6.08 -11.01
N VAL A 964 -69.34 -6.34 -12.07
CA VAL A 964 -69.53 -5.73 -13.40
C VAL A 964 -70.25 -6.65 -14.39
N PHE A 965 -70.16 -7.97 -14.24
CA PHE A 965 -70.67 -8.92 -15.23
C PHE A 965 -72.10 -9.35 -14.86
N SER A 966 -73.00 -9.42 -15.85
CA SER A 966 -74.33 -10.01 -15.65
C SER A 966 -74.26 -11.52 -15.44
N GLY A 967 -75.31 -12.13 -14.89
CA GLY A 967 -75.35 -13.57 -14.58
C GLY A 967 -75.03 -14.49 -15.77
N GLY A 968 -75.43 -14.10 -17.00
CA GLY A 968 -75.10 -14.84 -18.22
C GLY A 968 -73.67 -14.59 -18.73
N GLN A 969 -73.13 -13.39 -18.51
CA GLN A 969 -71.76 -13.02 -18.86
C GLN A 969 -70.74 -13.69 -17.95
N LEU A 970 -71.02 -13.76 -16.64
CA LEU A 970 -70.24 -14.51 -15.66
C LEU A 970 -70.14 -15.98 -16.03
N LEU A 971 -71.27 -16.60 -16.39
CA LEU A 971 -71.30 -18.01 -16.80
C LEU A 971 -70.45 -18.23 -18.07
N THR A 972 -70.60 -17.35 -19.06
CA THR A 972 -69.84 -17.43 -20.32
C THR A 972 -68.34 -17.29 -20.10
N ALA A 973 -67.94 -16.33 -19.26
CA ALA A 973 -66.54 -16.14 -18.91
C ALA A 973 -65.96 -17.31 -18.08
N ALA A 974 -66.76 -17.89 -17.18
CA ALA A 974 -66.36 -19.09 -16.42
C ALA A 974 -66.18 -20.32 -17.32
N ILE A 975 -67.03 -20.50 -18.33
CA ILE A 975 -66.88 -21.56 -19.34
C ILE A 975 -65.60 -21.35 -20.14
N ALA A 976 -65.31 -20.13 -20.58
CA ALA A 976 -64.08 -19.80 -21.29
C ALA A 976 -62.82 -20.02 -20.43
N LEU A 977 -62.84 -19.62 -19.14
CA LEU A 977 -61.77 -19.92 -18.19
C LEU A 977 -61.58 -21.44 -17.99
N TYR A 978 -62.67 -22.19 -17.88
CA TYR A 978 -62.58 -23.64 -17.77
C TYR A 978 -61.97 -24.26 -19.02
N CYS A 979 -62.40 -23.82 -20.21
CA CYS A 979 -61.87 -24.34 -21.47
C CYS A 979 -60.37 -24.04 -21.60
N THR A 980 -59.92 -22.85 -21.20
CA THR A 980 -58.50 -22.49 -21.21
C THR A 980 -57.68 -23.30 -20.21
N MET A 981 -58.21 -23.57 -19.00
CA MET A 981 -57.57 -24.47 -18.03
C MET A 981 -57.51 -25.92 -18.51
N ALA A 982 -58.57 -26.42 -19.15
CA ALA A 982 -58.62 -27.77 -19.71
C ALA A 982 -57.59 -27.94 -20.84
N ALA A 983 -57.50 -26.96 -21.73
CA ALA A 983 -56.49 -26.89 -22.79
C ALA A 983 -55.06 -26.83 -22.22
N LEU A 984 -54.83 -25.98 -21.21
CA LEU A 984 -53.53 -25.86 -20.53
C LEU A 984 -53.11 -27.19 -19.87
N ARG A 985 -54.03 -27.85 -19.17
CA ARG A 985 -53.78 -29.16 -18.55
C ARG A 985 -53.51 -30.25 -19.58
N SER A 986 -54.13 -30.18 -20.76
CA SER A 986 -53.83 -31.11 -21.86
C SER A 986 -52.41 -30.88 -22.41
N ASN A 987 -52.01 -29.61 -22.55
CA ASN A 987 -50.69 -29.22 -23.03
C ASN A 987 -49.57 -29.65 -22.06
N ASP A 988 -49.73 -29.38 -20.75
CA ASP A 988 -48.78 -29.80 -19.71
C ASP A 988 -48.58 -31.34 -19.63
N ARG A 989 -49.51 -32.13 -20.17
CA ARG A 989 -49.42 -33.60 -20.27
C ARG A 989 -48.82 -34.10 -21.57
N GLY A 990 -48.25 -33.21 -22.40
CA GLY A 990 -47.62 -33.55 -23.68
C GLY A 990 -48.61 -33.94 -24.79
N ARG A 991 -49.90 -33.63 -24.64
CA ARG A 991 -50.96 -33.97 -25.61
C ARG A 991 -51.23 -32.82 -26.59
N ASP A 992 -50.17 -32.23 -27.11
CA ASP A 992 -50.21 -31.02 -27.95
C ASP A 992 -50.92 -31.20 -29.30
N LYS A 993 -51.15 -32.46 -29.73
CA LYS A 993 -51.69 -32.80 -31.07
C LYS A 993 -53.12 -33.37 -31.06
N HIS A 994 -53.75 -33.52 -29.89
CA HIS A 994 -55.13 -33.99 -29.84
C HIS A 994 -56.10 -32.82 -30.03
N ARG A 995 -57.01 -32.94 -31.00
CA ARG A 995 -58.10 -31.97 -31.25
C ARG A 995 -59.10 -31.84 -30.08
N HIS A 996 -58.96 -32.65 -29.02
CA HIS A 996 -59.91 -32.74 -27.91
C HIS A 996 -59.21 -32.59 -26.56
N ALA A 997 -59.47 -31.47 -25.88
CA ALA A 997 -58.98 -31.14 -24.54
C ALA A 997 -59.88 -31.69 -23.41
N GLY A 998 -61.15 -32.01 -23.69
CA GLY A 998 -62.07 -32.65 -22.74
C GLY A 998 -63.55 -32.41 -23.03
N THR A 999 -64.42 -32.75 -22.07
CA THR A 999 -65.87 -32.52 -22.14
C THR A 999 -66.32 -31.76 -20.89
N LEU A 1000 -67.16 -30.74 -21.05
CA LEU A 1000 -67.74 -29.95 -19.97
C LEU A 1000 -69.27 -30.12 -19.96
N PHE A 1001 -69.78 -30.74 -18.89
CA PHE A 1001 -71.21 -30.86 -18.62
C PHE A 1001 -71.69 -29.62 -17.87
N LEU A 1002 -72.74 -28.98 -18.38
CA LEU A 1002 -73.34 -27.79 -17.79
C LEU A 1002 -74.81 -28.05 -17.53
N ASP A 1003 -75.20 -27.95 -16.26
CA ASP A 1003 -76.57 -28.18 -15.83
C ASP A 1003 -77.39 -26.89 -15.84
N ASN A 1004 -78.42 -26.88 -16.68
CA ASN A 1004 -79.34 -25.76 -16.94
C ASN A 1004 -78.67 -24.40 -17.25
N PRO A 1005 -77.64 -24.32 -18.13
CA PRO A 1005 -76.93 -23.07 -18.40
C PRO A 1005 -77.80 -22.03 -19.12
N ILE A 1006 -78.78 -22.48 -19.91
CA ILE A 1006 -79.66 -21.61 -20.72
C ILE A 1006 -80.52 -20.71 -19.83
N GLY A 1007 -80.88 -21.13 -18.61
CA GLY A 1007 -81.65 -20.31 -17.69
C GLY A 1007 -80.93 -19.03 -17.23
N ARG A 1008 -79.59 -18.97 -17.34
CA ARG A 1008 -78.78 -17.79 -17.00
C ARG A 1008 -78.18 -17.09 -18.21
N ALA A 1009 -77.94 -17.80 -19.31
CA ALA A 1009 -77.37 -17.27 -20.55
C ALA A 1009 -78.16 -17.77 -21.77
N ASN A 1010 -79.35 -17.21 -22.02
CA ASN A 1010 -80.19 -17.55 -23.18
C ASN A 1010 -79.96 -16.64 -24.40
N ALA A 1011 -79.17 -15.57 -24.27
CA ALA A 1011 -78.89 -14.66 -25.36
C ALA A 1011 -78.02 -15.35 -26.44
N THR A 1012 -78.44 -15.25 -27.70
CA THR A 1012 -77.81 -15.90 -28.85
C THR A 1012 -76.30 -15.64 -28.92
N TYR A 1013 -75.86 -14.39 -28.78
CA TYR A 1013 -74.44 -14.02 -28.85
C TYR A 1013 -73.56 -14.68 -27.76
N LEU A 1014 -74.12 -14.96 -26.56
CA LEU A 1014 -73.38 -15.63 -25.48
C LEU A 1014 -73.23 -17.12 -25.79
N LEU A 1015 -74.26 -17.75 -26.36
CA LEU A 1015 -74.24 -19.16 -26.74
C LEU A 1015 -73.28 -19.40 -27.92
N GLU A 1016 -73.29 -18.51 -28.92
CA GLU A 1016 -72.32 -18.52 -30.02
C GLU A 1016 -70.88 -18.39 -29.50
N LEU A 1017 -70.63 -17.44 -28.59
CA LEU A 1017 -69.31 -17.23 -28.00
C LEU A 1017 -68.82 -18.44 -27.19
N GLN A 1018 -69.67 -19.02 -26.34
CA GLN A 1018 -69.33 -20.23 -25.56
C GLN A 1018 -68.91 -21.37 -26.48
N ARG A 1019 -69.67 -21.59 -27.57
CA ARG A 1019 -69.38 -22.64 -28.56
C ARG A 1019 -68.09 -22.37 -29.31
N ALA A 1020 -67.91 -21.16 -29.84
CA ALA A 1020 -66.69 -20.79 -30.58
C ALA A 1020 -65.42 -20.96 -29.72
N VAL A 1021 -65.47 -20.56 -28.45
CA VAL A 1021 -64.35 -20.76 -27.50
C VAL A 1021 -64.11 -22.25 -27.24
N SER A 1022 -65.18 -23.02 -27.06
CA SER A 1022 -65.07 -24.45 -26.76
C SER A 1022 -64.55 -25.26 -27.95
N ASP A 1023 -65.00 -24.94 -29.18
CA ASP A 1023 -64.54 -25.59 -30.41
C ASP A 1023 -63.06 -25.28 -30.67
N ALA A 1024 -62.64 -24.02 -30.46
CA ALA A 1024 -61.25 -23.62 -30.63
C ALA A 1024 -60.30 -24.28 -29.61
N LEU A 1025 -60.76 -24.46 -28.38
CA LEU A 1025 -59.97 -25.09 -27.31
C LEU A 1025 -60.16 -26.62 -27.24
N GLY A 1026 -60.96 -27.19 -28.15
CA GLY A 1026 -61.22 -28.63 -28.24
C GLY A 1026 -62.01 -29.19 -27.06
N VAL A 1027 -62.81 -28.38 -26.38
CA VAL A 1027 -63.67 -28.80 -25.27
C VAL A 1027 -65.10 -29.02 -25.78
N GLN A 1028 -65.63 -30.22 -25.62
CA GLN A 1028 -67.01 -30.50 -25.99
C GLN A 1028 -67.97 -30.00 -24.90
N LEU A 1029 -68.89 -29.10 -25.25
CA LEU A 1029 -69.92 -28.61 -24.33
C LEU A 1029 -71.18 -29.50 -24.41
N LEU A 1030 -71.68 -29.91 -23.24
CA LEU A 1030 -72.94 -30.66 -23.10
C LEU A 1030 -73.88 -29.91 -22.17
N TYR A 1031 -74.94 -29.34 -22.74
CA TYR A 1031 -75.93 -28.56 -21.99
C TYR A 1031 -77.15 -29.42 -21.68
N THR A 1032 -77.48 -29.58 -20.41
CA THR A 1032 -78.80 -30.10 -19.98
C THR A 1032 -79.70 -28.91 -19.68
N THR A 1033 -80.94 -28.89 -20.15
CA THR A 1033 -81.88 -27.78 -19.89
C THR A 1033 -83.29 -28.31 -19.74
N GLY A 1034 -84.05 -27.75 -18.80
CA GLY A 1034 -85.49 -28.00 -18.67
C GLY A 1034 -86.35 -26.95 -19.38
N LEU A 1035 -85.74 -25.94 -20.00
CA LEU A 1035 -86.40 -24.83 -20.67
C LEU A 1035 -86.54 -25.09 -22.18
N PHE A 1036 -87.75 -24.91 -22.71
CA PHE A 1036 -88.03 -25.02 -24.14
C PHE A 1036 -87.98 -23.64 -24.81
N ASP A 1037 -86.76 -23.12 -24.97
CA ASP A 1037 -86.48 -21.87 -25.70
C ASP A 1037 -86.03 -22.21 -27.12
N THR A 1038 -86.92 -22.06 -28.11
CA THR A 1038 -86.64 -22.45 -29.50
C THR A 1038 -85.52 -21.63 -30.13
N THR A 1039 -85.35 -20.38 -29.71
CA THR A 1039 -84.28 -19.47 -30.16
C THR A 1039 -82.92 -19.92 -29.66
N ALA A 1040 -82.79 -20.26 -28.37
CA ALA A 1040 -81.54 -20.76 -27.81
C ALA A 1040 -81.19 -22.17 -28.30
N LEU A 1041 -82.20 -23.03 -28.50
CA LEU A 1041 -82.01 -24.41 -28.97
C LEU A 1041 -81.59 -24.49 -30.44
N ALA A 1042 -81.99 -23.51 -31.28
CA ALA A 1042 -81.64 -23.47 -32.70
C ALA A 1042 -80.13 -23.32 -32.94
N GLU A 1043 -79.40 -22.76 -31.96
CA GLU A 1043 -77.94 -22.64 -32.04
C GLU A 1043 -77.24 -24.00 -31.97
N PHE A 1044 -77.83 -25.02 -31.36
CA PHE A 1044 -77.14 -26.29 -31.16
C PHE A 1044 -77.28 -27.23 -32.37
N PRO A 1045 -76.18 -27.85 -32.83
CA PRO A 1045 -76.19 -28.74 -33.99
C PRO A 1045 -76.91 -30.08 -33.69
N LEU A 1046 -76.99 -30.47 -32.42
CA LEU A 1046 -77.67 -31.67 -31.95
C LEU A 1046 -78.44 -31.35 -30.68
N VAL A 1047 -79.76 -31.52 -30.74
CA VAL A 1047 -80.64 -31.44 -29.57
C VAL A 1047 -81.28 -32.81 -29.37
N ILE A 1048 -81.01 -33.42 -28.21
CA ILE A 1048 -81.58 -34.71 -27.81
C ILE A 1048 -82.72 -34.42 -26.84
N ARG A 1049 -83.95 -34.62 -27.29
CA ARG A 1049 -85.12 -34.49 -26.43
C ARG A 1049 -85.26 -35.74 -25.60
N LEU A 1050 -85.26 -35.55 -24.29
CA LEU A 1050 -85.32 -36.62 -23.31
C LEU A 1050 -86.67 -36.59 -22.60
N ARG A 1051 -87.31 -37.75 -22.48
CA ARG A 1051 -88.54 -37.92 -21.70
C ARG A 1051 -88.27 -38.80 -20.47
N ASN A 1052 -88.94 -38.49 -19.38
CA ASN A 1052 -88.97 -39.38 -18.22
C ASN A 1052 -89.90 -40.55 -18.54
N ASP A 1053 -89.32 -41.74 -18.61
CA ASP A 1053 -90.04 -43.00 -18.74
C ASP A 1053 -90.00 -43.73 -17.39
N ALA A 1054 -91.03 -44.50 -17.08
CA ALA A 1054 -91.10 -45.20 -15.80
C ALA A 1054 -91.44 -46.67 -16.04
N ASP A 1055 -90.53 -47.56 -15.62
CA ASP A 1055 -90.86 -48.97 -15.52
C ASP A 1055 -91.50 -49.22 -14.15
N LEU A 1056 -92.84 -49.16 -14.13
CA LEU A 1056 -93.65 -49.29 -12.92
C LEU A 1056 -93.46 -50.65 -12.21
N ARG A 1057 -92.89 -51.68 -12.86
CA ARG A 1057 -92.62 -52.99 -12.23
C ARG A 1057 -91.28 -53.07 -11.51
N ALA A 1058 -90.26 -52.38 -12.02
CA ALA A 1058 -88.93 -52.35 -11.41
C ALA A 1058 -88.74 -51.22 -10.40
N GLY A 1059 -89.72 -50.32 -10.26
CA GLY A 1059 -89.63 -49.14 -9.38
C GLY A 1059 -88.60 -48.09 -9.82
N LEU A 1060 -88.05 -48.25 -11.02
CA LEU A 1060 -86.98 -47.42 -11.56
C LEU A 1060 -87.54 -46.45 -12.61
N LYS A 1061 -87.18 -45.18 -12.47
CA LYS A 1061 -87.45 -44.13 -13.46
C LYS A 1061 -86.23 -44.01 -14.34
N TYR A 1062 -86.42 -44.06 -15.66
CA TYR A 1062 -85.34 -43.93 -16.63
C TYR A 1062 -85.58 -42.71 -17.51
N ILE A 1063 -84.50 -42.10 -17.99
CA ILE A 1063 -84.60 -41.07 -19.01
C ILE A 1063 -84.43 -41.77 -20.36
N SER A 1064 -85.46 -41.72 -21.20
CA SER A 1064 -85.43 -42.27 -22.55
C SER A 1064 -85.34 -41.16 -23.58
N VAL A 1065 -84.70 -41.43 -24.72
CA VAL A 1065 -84.67 -40.49 -25.84
C VAL A 1065 -86.03 -40.49 -26.53
N GLU A 1066 -86.69 -39.33 -26.55
CA GLU A 1066 -87.96 -39.12 -27.24
C GLU A 1066 -87.72 -38.76 -28.71
N GLU A 1067 -86.81 -37.82 -28.98
CA GLU A 1067 -86.56 -37.30 -30.32
C GLU A 1067 -85.12 -36.79 -30.48
N HIS A 1068 -84.55 -36.92 -31.68
CA HIS A 1068 -83.30 -36.25 -32.06
C HIS A 1068 -83.60 -35.15 -33.07
N LEU A 1069 -83.39 -33.89 -32.67
CA LEU A 1069 -83.47 -32.76 -33.57
C LEU A 1069 -82.06 -32.47 -34.11
N ARG A 1070 -81.89 -32.61 -35.43
CA ARG A 1070 -80.61 -32.44 -36.15
C ARG A 1070 -80.71 -31.34 -37.22
N PRO A 1071 -80.88 -30.07 -36.84
CA PRO A 1071 -80.88 -28.99 -37.81
C PRO A 1071 -79.49 -28.90 -38.48
N GLY A 1072 -79.41 -29.20 -39.79
CA GLY A 1072 -78.21 -28.94 -40.60
C GLY A 1072 -77.12 -30.02 -40.64
N LEU A 1073 -77.33 -31.23 -40.10
CA LEU A 1073 -76.41 -32.35 -40.29
C LEU A 1073 -76.76 -33.14 -41.57
N PRO A 1074 -75.81 -33.47 -42.47
CA PRO A 1074 -76.08 -34.31 -43.63
C PRO A 1074 -76.63 -35.68 -43.21
N GLN A 1075 -77.57 -36.22 -43.99
CA GLN A 1075 -78.08 -37.59 -43.82
C GLN A 1075 -76.93 -38.59 -43.93
N GLN A 1076 -76.90 -39.60 -43.03
CA GLN A 1076 -75.88 -40.65 -43.05
C GLN A 1076 -75.82 -41.33 -44.42
N ALA A 1077 -74.65 -41.32 -45.05
CA ALA A 1077 -74.39 -42.11 -46.25
C ALA A 1077 -74.51 -43.61 -45.93
N PRO A 1078 -75.01 -44.44 -46.84
CA PRO A 1078 -75.10 -45.89 -46.64
C PRO A 1078 -73.71 -46.49 -46.42
N ALA A 1079 -73.63 -47.47 -45.52
CA ALA A 1079 -72.38 -48.09 -45.08
C ALA A 1079 -71.62 -48.75 -46.24
N GLY A 1080 -70.57 -48.08 -46.70
CA GLY A 1080 -69.63 -48.58 -47.68
C GLY A 1080 -68.69 -47.47 -48.14
N GLU A 1081 -67.41 -47.60 -47.76
CA GLU A 1081 -66.25 -46.82 -48.21
C GLU A 1081 -65.99 -45.44 -47.55
N GLY A 1082 -64.88 -45.36 -46.78
CA GLY A 1082 -64.14 -44.11 -46.52
C GLY A 1082 -64.25 -43.50 -45.11
N GLU A 1083 -63.15 -43.62 -44.35
CA GLU A 1083 -62.83 -42.97 -43.06
C GLU A 1083 -63.71 -43.30 -41.83
N ALA A 1084 -63.12 -44.06 -40.91
CA ALA A 1084 -63.67 -44.33 -39.59
C ALA A 1084 -63.85 -43.02 -38.80
N VAL A 1085 -65.09 -42.55 -38.70
CA VAL A 1085 -65.54 -41.60 -37.68
C VAL A 1085 -65.36 -42.27 -36.31
N ARG A 1086 -64.16 -42.13 -35.72
CA ARG A 1086 -63.84 -42.63 -34.38
C ARG A 1086 -64.43 -41.68 -33.32
N SER A 1087 -65.70 -41.89 -32.97
CA SER A 1087 -66.28 -41.38 -31.73
C SER A 1087 -66.06 -42.42 -30.61
N GLU A 1088 -64.87 -42.49 -30.06
CA GLU A 1088 -64.58 -43.35 -28.89
C GLU A 1088 -64.67 -42.53 -27.59
N ILE A 1089 -65.67 -42.83 -26.77
CA ILE A 1089 -65.77 -42.37 -25.39
C ILE A 1089 -65.01 -43.39 -24.53
N THR A 1090 -63.78 -43.09 -24.12
CA THR A 1090 -62.89 -44.03 -23.42
C THR A 1090 -63.19 -44.18 -21.92
N ALA A 1091 -64.29 -43.62 -21.41
CA ALA A 1091 -64.63 -43.71 -19.99
C ALA A 1091 -66.14 -43.59 -19.73
N THR A 1092 -66.94 -44.60 -20.11
CA THR A 1092 -68.22 -44.93 -19.43
C THR A 1092 -68.83 -46.25 -19.91
N ARG A 1093 -69.41 -47.04 -18.98
CA ARG A 1093 -70.18 -48.26 -19.29
C ARG A 1093 -71.53 -47.85 -19.93
N MET A 1094 -71.75 -48.19 -21.20
CA MET A 1094 -73.06 -48.05 -21.87
C MET A 1094 -73.85 -49.36 -21.77
N PHE A 1095 -75.09 -49.30 -21.30
CA PHE A 1095 -76.04 -50.40 -21.34
C PHE A 1095 -76.97 -50.23 -22.55
N LYS A 1096 -76.86 -51.10 -23.57
CA LYS A 1096 -77.77 -51.11 -24.74
C LYS A 1096 -78.92 -52.08 -24.49
N ARG A 1097 -80.16 -51.60 -24.56
CA ARG A 1097 -81.36 -52.45 -24.56
C ARG A 1097 -81.39 -53.28 -25.87
N PRO A 1098 -81.62 -54.61 -25.84
CA PRO A 1098 -81.80 -55.39 -27.05
C PRO A 1098 -83.05 -54.93 -27.82
N ALA A 1099 -82.98 -54.91 -29.15
CA ALA A 1099 -84.12 -54.57 -29.99
C ALA A 1099 -85.24 -55.62 -29.85
N PRO A 1100 -86.52 -55.22 -29.81
CA PRO A 1100 -87.62 -56.18 -29.86
C PRO A 1100 -87.68 -56.82 -31.26
N THR A 1101 -87.37 -58.12 -31.34
CA THR A 1101 -87.74 -58.94 -32.49
C THR A 1101 -89.26 -59.11 -32.47
N GLY A 1102 -89.92 -58.63 -33.52
CA GLY A 1102 -91.37 -58.63 -33.62
C GLY A 1102 -92.00 -60.02 -33.62
N SER A 1103 -93.15 -60.09 -32.96
CA SER A 1103 -94.35 -60.81 -33.44
C SER A 1103 -95.48 -59.80 -33.51
#